data_AF-A0A9Q3EXM7-F1
#
_entry.id   AF-A0A9Q3EXM7-F1
#
_cell.length_a   1.000
_cell.length_b   1.000
_cell.length_c   1.000
_cell.angle_alpha   90.00
_cell.angle_beta   90.00
_cell.angle_gamma   90.00
#
_symmetry.space_group_name_H-M   'P 1'
#
loop_
_entity.id
_entity.type
_entity.pdbx_description
1 polymer ?
#
loop_
_entity_poly.entity_id
_entity_poly.type
_entity_poly.pdbx_seq_one_letter_code
_entity_poly.pdbx_strand_id
1 'polypeptide(L)'
;MKLNASSTINIQLSPFQWHRRLGHASDKVVKSFLAANVKNFDLKTWTAFFCEICAKAKSTHRHARNRCEISVSLPLDLMVSDVLGPFPPDIDGYRYLIMLRDHVSTYSFIGPMRSRSEVPHILNNWISLIHVQCGQFPRALRTDNAREFLSESFVGSLRNKGITLVPILPYSPSENGEAERLNRTLGDMAQAMLLDSGMQPHFWRYTYLMAAFIHNRITNSRCTTTTPFESFFKTPPAIQLIYPFGAHALVHIPHPQQSSKVHARVIECFLLNVLPGSAGWLFWDPLSNKTLQSASVIFPDFNIPPHDADNLSTNPLPQIRKIALGNFPTEEIHSAEQQAVDSLPLTHDIAIPRNFSSALKSTYSNFWYDACITELAQLEKLQVFDLVPQSAGMKIIGHQWVFNIKRNSTGAIDKFKARFCARGDSQRPGIDCNETYAPTASLMCLRLLLAISKFNNWPIASFDVSGAYLYSPIDEEVFVSPPVELDNTMSGKVLRLKKALYGTRQAGRCWWKFLAELLCNLGFQASEIEQSFYLFKKENTVMAIWIHVDDSVISSNCPESLALFRSEINKSINVKWFSTIEKIVGIHCHDSPEGILLTQPILTQGILQAYKRPILKHDSPVLNIDCMTDPFTEQTPVDATLFRSFIGSLSYLVSGTRPDLAFAVNQLARHSTCPLEKHWQSLDYLMGYFLKTCDMALNIKPSCLSLELWVDASWGGSLEWSQSGFVLKLGNCPIHWAYKKQNIVALSTCAAEYVALSDATQYLVQAIHHLNFFDFKFNSRILCDNEAAIGISNDALSQKRTRYLNRAYFLSMTLFVSSRLMFHGSLLRHRRQTFSLNVFRAHKCKNRDVTFH
;
A
#
# COMPACT_ATOMS: atom_id res chain seq x y z
N MET A 1 -11.32 -47.77 -91.32
CA MET A 1 -11.10 -49.24 -91.29
C MET A 1 -11.47 -49.73 -89.89
N LYS A 2 -12.54 -50.53 -89.78
CA LYS A 2 -12.83 -51.60 -88.77
C LYS A 2 -12.49 -51.29 -87.29
N LEU A 3 -13.41 -51.29 -86.31
CA LEU A 3 -14.49 -52.23 -85.99
C LEU A 3 -15.52 -51.58 -85.03
N ASN A 4 -16.75 -52.09 -85.11
CA ASN A 4 -17.90 -51.80 -84.26
C ASN A 4 -17.85 -52.48 -82.88
N ALA A 5 -18.72 -51.97 -82.00
CA ALA A 5 -19.34 -52.60 -80.82
C ALA A 5 -18.65 -52.40 -79.46
N SER A 6 -19.20 -51.49 -78.66
CA SER A 6 -19.70 -51.84 -77.31
C SER A 6 -20.71 -50.79 -76.86
N SER A 7 -21.90 -51.27 -76.53
CA SER A 7 -23.01 -50.57 -75.90
C SER A 7 -22.56 -49.50 -74.89
N THR A 8 -22.93 -48.24 -75.11
CA THR A 8 -22.90 -47.24 -74.04
C THR A 8 -23.97 -47.60 -73.03
N ILE A 9 -23.57 -48.37 -72.02
CA ILE A 9 -24.37 -48.66 -70.83
C ILE A 9 -24.74 -47.29 -70.25
N ASN A 10 -26.03 -46.98 -70.25
CA ASN A 10 -26.55 -45.75 -69.65
C ASN A 10 -26.56 -45.95 -68.13
N ILE A 11 -25.38 -45.79 -67.52
CA ILE A 11 -25.15 -46.02 -66.11
C ILE A 11 -25.68 -44.80 -65.33
N GLN A 12 -26.99 -44.77 -65.06
CA GLN A 12 -27.59 -43.84 -64.09
C GLN A 12 -27.26 -44.30 -62.65
N LEU A 13 -25.98 -44.20 -62.28
CA LEU A 13 -25.58 -44.36 -60.87
C LEU A 13 -25.89 -43.07 -60.10
N SER A 14 -26.35 -43.24 -58.86
CA SER A 14 -26.57 -42.12 -57.97
C SER A 14 -25.25 -41.45 -57.58
N PRO A 15 -25.27 -40.17 -57.15
CA PRO A 15 -24.09 -39.47 -56.63
C PRO A 15 -23.29 -40.27 -55.59
N PHE A 16 -23.98 -40.94 -54.66
CA PHE A 16 -23.35 -41.80 -53.66
C PHE A 16 -22.66 -43.02 -54.28
N GLN A 17 -23.26 -43.63 -55.30
CA GLN A 17 -22.67 -44.78 -56.00
C GLN A 17 -21.43 -44.37 -56.82
N TRP A 18 -21.44 -43.20 -57.48
CA TRP A 18 -20.27 -42.65 -58.16
C TRP A 18 -19.13 -42.35 -57.18
N HIS A 19 -19.46 -41.74 -56.05
CA HIS A 19 -18.52 -41.51 -54.96
C HIS A 19 -17.88 -42.80 -54.44
N ARG A 20 -18.65 -43.88 -54.25
CA ARG A 20 -18.10 -45.20 -53.89
C ARG A 20 -17.24 -45.80 -55.00
N ARG A 21 -17.70 -45.71 -56.25
CA ARG A 21 -17.00 -46.28 -57.43
C ARG A 21 -15.63 -45.66 -57.66
N LEU A 22 -15.48 -44.36 -57.37
CA LEU A 22 -14.21 -43.63 -57.45
C LEU A 22 -13.44 -43.64 -56.11
N GLY A 23 -13.61 -44.70 -55.31
CA GLY A 23 -12.80 -44.91 -54.10
C GLY A 23 -13.05 -43.87 -53.01
N HIS A 24 -14.31 -43.44 -52.83
CA HIS A 24 -14.68 -42.45 -51.81
C HIS A 24 -14.00 -41.07 -52.01
N ALA A 25 -13.66 -40.70 -53.25
CA ALA A 25 -13.10 -39.39 -53.59
C ALA A 25 -14.07 -38.24 -53.23
N SER A 26 -13.55 -37.04 -52.96
CA SER A 26 -14.41 -35.90 -52.57
C SER A 26 -15.40 -35.54 -53.68
N ASP A 27 -16.57 -35.03 -53.30
CA ASP A 27 -17.65 -34.70 -54.23
C ASP A 27 -17.19 -33.79 -55.38
N LYS A 28 -16.25 -32.87 -55.07
CA LYS A 28 -15.61 -31.99 -56.06
C LYS A 28 -14.79 -32.76 -57.10
N VAL A 29 -14.00 -33.75 -56.67
CA VAL A 29 -13.16 -34.56 -57.57
C VAL A 29 -14.02 -35.46 -58.44
N VAL A 30 -15.07 -36.06 -57.86
CA VAL A 30 -16.02 -36.90 -58.61
C VAL A 30 -16.74 -36.10 -59.69
N LYS A 31 -17.22 -34.89 -59.36
CA LYS A 31 -17.85 -33.99 -60.34
C LYS A 31 -16.90 -33.59 -61.47
N SER A 32 -15.67 -33.20 -61.14
CA SER A 32 -14.65 -32.87 -62.16
C SER A 32 -14.32 -34.06 -63.05
N PHE A 33 -14.22 -35.27 -62.49
CA PHE A 33 -13.96 -36.50 -63.26
C PHE A 33 -15.11 -36.82 -64.22
N LEU A 34 -16.37 -36.72 -63.77
CA LEU A 34 -17.55 -37.00 -64.58
C LEU A 34 -17.73 -35.98 -65.70
N ALA A 35 -17.53 -34.69 -65.41
CA ALA A 35 -17.61 -33.62 -66.41
C ALA A 35 -16.57 -33.77 -67.53
N ALA A 36 -15.38 -34.29 -67.21
CA ALA A 36 -14.30 -34.46 -68.17
C ALA A 36 -14.42 -35.77 -69.00
N ASN A 37 -14.93 -36.86 -68.42
CA ASN A 37 -14.80 -38.20 -69.00
C ASN A 37 -16.13 -38.86 -69.41
N VAL A 38 -17.28 -38.31 -68.99
CA VAL A 38 -18.61 -38.86 -69.35
C VAL A 38 -19.37 -37.85 -70.21
N LYS A 39 -19.49 -38.15 -71.51
CA LYS A 39 -20.24 -37.30 -72.45
C LYS A 39 -21.72 -37.20 -72.03
N ASN A 40 -22.25 -35.98 -71.97
CA ASN A 40 -23.64 -35.64 -71.62
C ASN A 40 -24.09 -35.99 -70.19
N PHE A 41 -23.17 -36.06 -69.21
CA PHE A 41 -23.56 -36.24 -67.81
C PHE A 41 -24.15 -34.94 -67.21
N ASP A 42 -25.42 -34.96 -66.82
CA ASP A 42 -26.08 -33.79 -66.24
C ASP A 42 -25.77 -33.66 -64.74
N LEU A 43 -24.95 -32.66 -64.40
CA LEU A 43 -24.64 -32.34 -63.00
C LEU A 43 -25.82 -31.72 -62.25
N LYS A 44 -26.90 -31.29 -62.93
CA LYS A 44 -28.09 -30.72 -62.28
C LYS A 44 -28.87 -31.75 -61.48
N THR A 45 -28.77 -33.04 -61.82
CA THR A 45 -29.39 -34.13 -61.07
C THR A 45 -28.55 -34.56 -59.85
N TRP A 46 -27.46 -33.86 -59.54
CA TRP A 46 -26.56 -34.21 -58.44
C TRP A 46 -27.13 -33.81 -57.08
N THR A 47 -27.73 -34.78 -56.37
CA THR A 47 -28.21 -34.60 -55.00
C THR A 47 -27.08 -34.74 -53.98
N ALA A 48 -27.09 -33.88 -52.96
CA ALA A 48 -26.18 -34.02 -51.84
C ALA A 48 -26.49 -35.31 -51.08
N PHE A 49 -25.45 -36.05 -50.71
CA PHE A 49 -25.60 -37.32 -49.98
C PHE A 49 -24.62 -37.35 -48.80
N PHE A 50 -24.99 -38.11 -47.77
CA PHE A 50 -24.12 -38.40 -46.64
C PHE A 50 -23.48 -39.77 -46.82
N CYS A 51 -22.15 -39.84 -46.79
CA CYS A 51 -21.43 -41.12 -46.83
C CYS A 51 -20.91 -41.46 -45.44
N GLU A 52 -21.53 -42.44 -44.79
CA GLU A 52 -21.15 -42.88 -43.45
C GLU A 52 -19.71 -43.42 -43.39
N ILE A 53 -19.25 -44.13 -44.44
CA ILE A 53 -17.87 -44.63 -44.54
C ILE A 53 -16.88 -43.47 -44.58
N CYS A 54 -17.15 -42.42 -45.35
CA CYS A 54 -16.32 -41.21 -45.36
C CYS A 54 -16.42 -40.42 -44.06
N ALA A 55 -17.57 -40.39 -43.41
CA ALA A 55 -17.66 -39.82 -42.07
C ALA A 55 -16.79 -40.61 -41.10
N LYS A 56 -16.82 -41.95 -41.11
CA LYS A 56 -15.98 -42.76 -40.20
C LYS A 56 -14.49 -42.68 -40.54
N ALA A 57 -14.13 -42.73 -41.82
CA ALA A 57 -12.72 -42.80 -42.26
C ALA A 57 -12.07 -41.43 -42.53
N LYS A 58 -12.86 -40.38 -42.75
CA LYS A 58 -12.42 -39.03 -43.13
C LYS A 58 -13.09 -37.91 -42.32
N SER A 59 -13.80 -38.23 -41.22
CA SER A 59 -14.29 -37.19 -40.30
C SER A 59 -13.11 -36.44 -39.74
N THR A 60 -12.97 -35.20 -40.19
CA THR A 60 -12.15 -34.20 -39.51
C THR A 60 -12.98 -33.56 -38.41
N HIS A 61 -12.37 -33.32 -37.26
CA HIS A 61 -13.01 -32.66 -36.12
C HIS A 61 -13.56 -31.29 -36.58
N ARG A 62 -14.86 -31.19 -36.85
CA ARG A 62 -15.50 -29.92 -37.25
C ARG A 62 -15.94 -29.21 -35.97
N HIS A 63 -15.23 -28.15 -35.61
CA HIS A 63 -15.62 -27.29 -34.50
C HIS A 63 -16.99 -26.65 -34.77
N ALA A 64 -18.01 -27.07 -34.03
CA ALA A 64 -19.29 -26.38 -34.02
C ALA A 64 -19.09 -24.98 -33.42
N ARG A 65 -19.36 -23.92 -34.19
CA ARG A 65 -19.35 -22.53 -33.68
C ARG A 65 -20.67 -22.25 -32.96
N ASN A 66 -20.86 -22.86 -31.79
CA ASN A 66 -21.96 -22.46 -30.91
C ASN A 66 -21.64 -21.07 -30.34
N ARG A 67 -22.62 -20.17 -30.31
CA ARG A 67 -22.44 -18.84 -29.72
C ARG A 67 -22.28 -18.99 -28.20
N CYS A 68 -21.18 -18.50 -27.65
CA CYS A 68 -20.98 -18.38 -26.21
C CYS A 68 -21.89 -17.27 -25.67
N GLU A 69 -22.56 -17.47 -24.53
CA GLU A 69 -23.46 -16.47 -23.91
C GLU A 69 -22.73 -15.25 -23.34
N ILE A 70 -21.40 -15.30 -23.27
CA ILE A 70 -20.56 -14.24 -22.72
C ILE A 70 -20.39 -13.13 -23.77
N SER A 71 -20.81 -11.91 -23.41
CA SER A 71 -20.50 -10.69 -24.18
C SER A 71 -18.98 -10.58 -24.35
N VAL A 72 -18.51 -10.28 -25.56
CA VAL A 72 -17.08 -10.09 -25.88
C VAL A 72 -16.86 -8.76 -26.61
N SER A 73 -17.56 -7.71 -26.17
CA SER A 73 -17.65 -6.44 -26.89
C SER A 73 -16.73 -5.35 -26.33
N LEU A 74 -16.43 -5.40 -25.03
CA LEU A 74 -15.60 -4.40 -24.34
C LEU A 74 -14.36 -5.04 -23.70
N PRO A 75 -13.25 -4.29 -23.53
CA PRO A 75 -12.12 -4.77 -22.74
C PRO A 75 -12.57 -5.23 -21.35
N LEU A 76 -11.95 -6.30 -20.84
CA LEU A 76 -12.27 -6.98 -19.59
C LEU A 76 -13.58 -7.80 -19.59
N ASP A 77 -14.31 -7.88 -20.71
CA ASP A 77 -15.44 -8.80 -20.84
C ASP A 77 -15.00 -10.28 -20.72
N LEU A 78 -13.87 -10.63 -21.36
CA LEU A 78 -13.32 -11.98 -21.36
C LEU A 78 -11.80 -11.91 -21.34
N MET A 79 -11.20 -12.51 -20.31
CA MET A 79 -9.76 -12.76 -20.26
C MET A 79 -9.47 -14.25 -20.45
N VAL A 80 -8.40 -14.56 -21.18
CA VAL A 80 -7.96 -15.92 -21.47
C VAL A 80 -6.60 -16.16 -20.82
N SER A 81 -6.46 -17.25 -20.09
CA SER A 81 -5.22 -17.61 -19.40
C SER A 81 -4.71 -18.99 -19.82
N ASP A 82 -3.39 -19.14 -19.91
CA ASP A 82 -2.71 -20.38 -20.27
C ASP A 82 -1.30 -20.45 -19.65
N VAL A 83 -0.77 -21.66 -19.49
CA VAL A 83 0.56 -21.93 -18.92
C VAL A 83 1.47 -22.51 -19.99
N LEU A 84 2.64 -21.89 -20.17
CA LEU A 84 3.67 -22.33 -21.11
C LEU A 84 4.84 -22.99 -20.37
N GLY A 85 5.32 -24.12 -20.90
CA GLY A 85 6.44 -24.90 -20.33
C GLY A 85 6.06 -26.36 -20.01
N PRO A 86 6.96 -27.16 -19.42
CA PRO A 86 8.21 -26.74 -18.80
C PRO A 86 9.33 -26.42 -19.80
N PHE A 87 10.06 -25.34 -19.53
CA PHE A 87 11.33 -25.01 -20.17
C PHE A 87 12.51 -25.52 -19.31
N PRO A 88 13.72 -25.62 -19.88
CA PRO A 88 14.94 -25.72 -19.09
C PRO A 88 15.03 -24.58 -18.08
N PRO A 89 15.59 -24.82 -16.87
CA PRO A 89 15.71 -23.76 -15.87
C PRO A 89 16.51 -22.58 -16.43
N ASP A 90 15.99 -21.37 -16.26
CA ASP A 90 16.75 -20.15 -16.53
C ASP A 90 17.82 -19.90 -15.45
N ILE A 91 18.52 -18.77 -15.56
CA ILE A 91 19.60 -18.36 -14.62
C ILE A 91 19.11 -18.28 -13.17
N ASP A 92 17.82 -18.00 -12.94
CA ASP A 92 17.21 -17.85 -11.61
C ASP A 92 16.33 -19.04 -11.19
N GLY A 93 16.36 -20.14 -11.96
CA GLY A 93 15.63 -21.39 -11.71
C GLY A 93 14.15 -21.42 -12.10
N TYR A 94 13.66 -20.48 -12.92
CA TYR A 94 12.30 -20.47 -13.46
C TYR A 94 12.13 -21.49 -14.58
N ARG A 95 10.93 -22.09 -14.67
CA ARG A 95 10.65 -23.21 -15.59
C ARG A 95 9.35 -23.07 -16.38
N TYR A 96 8.46 -22.16 -16.00
CA TYR A 96 7.16 -21.96 -16.64
C TYR A 96 6.89 -20.48 -16.85
N LEU A 97 6.00 -20.16 -17.78
CA LEU A 97 5.38 -18.84 -17.92
C LEU A 97 3.87 -19.00 -17.78
N ILE A 98 3.21 -18.03 -17.18
CA ILE A 98 1.75 -17.85 -17.26
C ILE A 98 1.45 -16.63 -18.10
N MET A 99 0.42 -16.75 -18.94
CA MET A 99 -0.09 -15.65 -19.73
C MET A 99 -1.54 -15.34 -19.35
N LEU A 100 -1.92 -14.07 -19.38
CA LEU A 100 -3.29 -13.61 -19.23
C LEU A 100 -3.56 -12.55 -20.29
N ARG A 101 -4.49 -12.81 -21.21
CA ARG A 101 -4.78 -11.94 -22.35
C ARG A 101 -6.22 -11.45 -22.31
N ASP A 102 -6.43 -10.16 -22.54
CA ASP A 102 -7.76 -9.60 -22.77
C ASP A 102 -8.21 -9.84 -24.22
N HIS A 103 -9.42 -10.38 -24.42
CA HIS A 103 -9.91 -10.76 -25.75
C HIS A 103 -10.10 -9.58 -26.70
N VAL A 104 -10.52 -8.42 -26.19
CA VAL A 104 -10.91 -7.27 -27.03
C VAL A 104 -9.71 -6.37 -27.34
N SER A 105 -9.02 -5.88 -26.31
CA SER A 105 -7.82 -5.06 -26.46
C SER A 105 -6.60 -5.85 -26.93
N THR A 106 -6.64 -7.18 -26.79
CA THR A 106 -5.52 -8.10 -27.06
C THR A 106 -4.29 -7.91 -26.18
N TYR A 107 -4.37 -7.02 -25.17
CA TYR A 107 -3.28 -6.78 -24.22
C TYR A 107 -3.00 -8.04 -23.40
N SER A 108 -1.72 -8.39 -23.27
CA SER A 108 -1.28 -9.65 -22.69
C SER A 108 -0.31 -9.43 -21.53
N PHE A 109 -0.64 -9.95 -20.35
CA PHE A 109 0.25 -10.05 -19.20
C PHE A 109 1.02 -11.37 -19.29
N ILE A 110 2.34 -11.33 -19.07
CA ILE A 110 3.21 -12.52 -19.03
C ILE A 110 4.01 -12.50 -17.73
N GLY A 111 4.07 -13.64 -17.04
CA GLY A 111 4.73 -13.77 -15.75
C GLY A 111 5.49 -15.09 -15.61
N PRO A 112 6.74 -15.10 -15.12
CA PRO A 112 7.50 -16.32 -14.93
C PRO A 112 7.14 -17.04 -13.63
N MET A 113 7.24 -18.37 -13.63
CA MET A 113 6.93 -19.23 -12.47
C MET A 113 7.99 -20.34 -12.30
N ARG A 114 8.27 -20.72 -11.06
CA ARG A 114 9.09 -21.90 -10.75
C ARG A 114 8.23 -23.17 -10.70
N SER A 115 7.00 -23.03 -10.23
CA SER A 115 6.01 -24.11 -10.11
C SER A 115 4.63 -23.69 -10.65
N ARG A 116 3.89 -24.65 -11.23
CA ARG A 116 2.48 -24.45 -11.65
C ARG A 116 1.54 -24.15 -10.49
N SER A 117 1.94 -24.44 -9.25
CA SER A 117 1.16 -24.08 -8.05
C SER A 117 1.09 -22.58 -7.79
N GLU A 118 1.93 -21.76 -8.44
CA GLU A 118 1.93 -20.30 -8.29
C GLU A 118 0.82 -19.61 -9.10
N VAL A 119 0.19 -20.33 -10.03
CA VAL A 119 -0.84 -19.81 -10.96
C VAL A 119 -1.96 -19.04 -10.26
N PRO A 120 -2.62 -19.58 -9.19
CA PRO A 120 -3.69 -18.85 -8.51
C PRO A 120 -3.24 -17.53 -7.87
N HIS A 121 -2.00 -17.49 -7.38
CA HIS A 121 -1.46 -16.31 -6.72
C HIS A 121 -1.18 -15.20 -7.74
N ILE A 122 -0.53 -15.53 -8.85
CA ILE A 122 -0.19 -14.57 -9.91
C ILE A 122 -1.44 -14.00 -10.56
N LEU A 123 -2.44 -14.85 -10.87
CA LEU A 123 -3.70 -14.38 -11.44
C LEU A 123 -4.47 -13.48 -10.49
N ASN A 124 -4.51 -13.79 -9.19
CA ASN A 124 -5.16 -12.91 -8.22
C ASN A 124 -4.46 -11.55 -8.10
N ASN A 125 -3.13 -11.52 -8.15
CA ASN A 125 -2.37 -10.27 -8.14
C ASN A 125 -2.65 -9.44 -9.40
N TRP A 126 -2.69 -10.07 -10.58
CA TRP A 126 -3.04 -9.38 -11.82
C TRP A 126 -4.49 -8.90 -11.85
N ILE A 127 -5.45 -9.69 -11.41
CA ILE A 127 -6.86 -9.27 -11.31
C ILE A 127 -6.99 -8.06 -10.37
N SER A 128 -6.25 -8.05 -9.27
CA SER A 128 -6.22 -6.90 -8.33
C SER A 128 -5.57 -5.68 -8.97
N LEU A 129 -4.46 -5.87 -9.70
CA LEU A 129 -3.79 -4.81 -10.45
C LEU A 129 -4.73 -4.19 -11.51
N ILE A 130 -5.42 -5.03 -12.29
CA ILE A 130 -6.38 -4.62 -13.31
C ILE A 130 -7.51 -3.82 -12.67
N HIS A 131 -8.05 -4.25 -11.52
CA HIS A 131 -9.10 -3.53 -10.82
C HIS A 131 -8.63 -2.13 -10.37
N VAL A 132 -7.41 -2.02 -9.84
CA VAL A 132 -6.84 -0.72 -9.43
C VAL A 132 -6.59 0.19 -10.64
N GLN A 133 -6.10 -0.35 -11.76
CA GLN A 133 -5.74 0.42 -12.95
C GLN A 133 -6.95 0.82 -13.81
N CYS A 134 -7.92 -0.08 -13.97
CA CYS A 134 -9.05 0.09 -14.87
C CYS A 134 -10.36 0.41 -14.15
N GLY A 135 -10.42 0.29 -12.83
CA GLY A 135 -11.61 0.54 -12.01
C GLY A 135 -12.71 -0.53 -12.14
N GLN A 136 -12.43 -1.67 -12.77
CA GLN A 136 -13.39 -2.77 -12.95
C GLN A 136 -12.71 -4.15 -12.93
N PHE A 137 -13.43 -5.17 -12.47
CA PHE A 137 -12.98 -6.56 -12.55
C PHE A 137 -13.29 -7.18 -13.92
N PRO A 138 -12.52 -8.16 -14.38
CA PRO A 138 -12.89 -8.98 -15.53
C PRO A 138 -14.24 -9.66 -15.32
N ARG A 139 -15.13 -9.68 -16.32
CA ARG A 139 -16.43 -10.36 -16.20
C ARG A 139 -16.29 -11.88 -16.24
N ALA A 140 -15.42 -12.37 -17.11
CA ALA A 140 -15.16 -13.79 -17.27
C ALA A 140 -13.66 -14.09 -17.44
N LEU A 141 -13.24 -15.21 -16.86
CA LEU A 141 -11.91 -15.78 -17.05
C LEU A 141 -12.04 -17.15 -17.71
N ARG A 142 -11.46 -17.33 -18.88
CA ARG A 142 -11.37 -18.60 -19.59
C ARG A 142 -10.01 -19.24 -19.37
N THR A 143 -10.01 -20.48 -18.93
CA THR A 143 -8.81 -21.27 -18.66
C THR A 143 -8.99 -22.67 -19.22
N ASP A 144 -7.89 -23.40 -19.37
CA ASP A 144 -7.97 -24.84 -19.57
C ASP A 144 -8.48 -25.54 -18.28
N ASN A 145 -8.79 -26.83 -18.38
CA ASN A 145 -9.22 -27.65 -17.23
C ASN A 145 -8.03 -28.14 -16.39
N ALA A 146 -6.89 -27.44 -16.40
CA ALA A 146 -5.77 -27.84 -15.57
C ALA A 146 -6.09 -27.64 -14.08
N ARG A 147 -5.55 -28.51 -13.24
CA ARG A 147 -5.91 -28.60 -11.81
C ARG A 147 -5.62 -27.31 -11.06
N GLU A 148 -4.61 -26.56 -11.50
CA GLU A 148 -4.20 -25.26 -10.97
C GLU A 148 -5.31 -24.20 -11.07
N PHE A 149 -6.13 -24.21 -12.13
CA PHE A 149 -7.22 -23.24 -12.33
C PHE A 149 -8.54 -23.65 -11.66
N LEU A 150 -8.64 -24.90 -11.19
CA LEU A 150 -9.86 -25.46 -10.61
C LEU A 150 -9.80 -25.59 -9.07
N SER A 151 -8.77 -25.03 -8.42
CA SER A 151 -8.68 -25.05 -6.97
C SER A 151 -9.86 -24.30 -6.32
N GLU A 152 -10.50 -24.89 -5.31
CA GLU A 152 -11.68 -24.31 -4.66
C GLU A 152 -11.43 -22.91 -4.10
N SER A 153 -10.22 -22.67 -3.57
CA SER A 153 -9.79 -21.37 -3.07
C SER A 153 -9.72 -20.32 -4.18
N PHE A 154 -9.24 -20.68 -5.37
CA PHE A 154 -9.15 -19.79 -6.52
C PHE A 154 -10.52 -19.50 -7.11
N VAL A 155 -11.33 -20.54 -7.33
CA VAL A 155 -12.73 -20.40 -7.81
C VAL A 155 -13.55 -19.56 -6.84
N GLY A 156 -13.40 -19.76 -5.53
CA GLY A 156 -14.02 -18.93 -4.49
C GLY A 156 -13.58 -17.47 -4.56
N SER A 157 -12.29 -17.21 -4.79
CA SER A 157 -11.76 -15.84 -4.94
C SER A 157 -12.33 -15.13 -6.16
N LEU A 158 -12.49 -15.83 -7.30
CA LEU A 158 -13.12 -15.30 -8.50
C LEU A 158 -14.60 -15.00 -8.26
N ARG A 159 -15.34 -15.94 -7.64
CA ARG A 159 -16.76 -15.76 -7.32
C ARG A 159 -17.00 -14.57 -6.39
N ASN A 160 -16.16 -14.37 -5.38
CA ASN A 160 -16.26 -13.21 -4.47
C ASN A 160 -16.06 -11.87 -5.18
N LYS A 161 -15.33 -11.86 -6.30
CA LYS A 161 -15.09 -10.67 -7.13
C LYS A 161 -16.10 -10.54 -8.28
N GLY A 162 -17.10 -11.42 -8.34
CA GLY A 162 -18.09 -11.45 -9.42
C GLY A 162 -17.56 -11.94 -10.77
N ILE A 163 -16.41 -12.62 -10.80
CA ILE A 163 -15.77 -13.11 -12.02
C ILE A 163 -16.26 -14.53 -12.32
N THR A 164 -16.77 -14.75 -13.52
CA THR A 164 -17.23 -16.06 -13.97
C THR A 164 -16.07 -16.88 -14.53
N LEU A 165 -15.75 -18.03 -13.92
CA LEU A 165 -14.78 -18.97 -14.49
C LEU A 165 -15.44 -19.78 -15.61
N VAL A 166 -14.80 -19.82 -16.77
CA VAL A 166 -15.28 -20.46 -17.99
C VAL A 166 -14.27 -21.55 -18.39
N PRO A 167 -14.36 -22.74 -17.80
CA PRO A 167 -13.52 -23.85 -18.19
C PRO A 167 -13.81 -24.26 -19.63
N ILE A 168 -12.76 -24.53 -20.41
CA ILE A 168 -12.88 -25.03 -21.78
C ILE A 168 -13.49 -26.44 -21.77
N LEU A 169 -14.33 -26.76 -22.76
CA LEU A 169 -14.89 -28.11 -22.90
C LEU A 169 -13.77 -29.14 -23.13
N PRO A 170 -13.79 -30.28 -22.41
CA PRO A 170 -12.89 -31.40 -22.70
C PRO A 170 -12.95 -31.77 -24.19
N TYR A 171 -11.80 -32.00 -24.81
CA TYR A 171 -11.68 -32.34 -26.24
C TYR A 171 -12.07 -31.24 -27.24
N SER A 172 -12.10 -29.96 -26.84
CA SER A 172 -12.27 -28.80 -27.74
C SER A 172 -11.09 -27.81 -27.71
N PRO A 173 -9.87 -28.20 -28.16
CA PRO A 173 -8.68 -27.34 -28.08
C PRO A 173 -8.83 -25.99 -28.80
N SER A 174 -9.68 -25.93 -29.83
CA SER A 174 -9.94 -24.73 -30.61
C SER A 174 -10.42 -23.53 -29.79
N GLU A 175 -11.08 -23.76 -28.64
CA GLU A 175 -11.56 -22.69 -27.77
C GLU A 175 -10.43 -21.97 -27.04
N ASN A 176 -9.28 -22.64 -26.84
CA ASN A 176 -8.05 -22.03 -26.33
C ASN A 176 -7.12 -21.51 -27.43
N GLY A 177 -7.52 -21.61 -28.71
CA GLY A 177 -6.66 -21.31 -29.84
C GLY A 177 -6.15 -19.86 -29.87
N GLU A 178 -6.76 -18.94 -29.11
CA GLU A 178 -6.24 -17.58 -28.93
C GLU A 178 -5.00 -17.51 -28.04
N ALA A 179 -5.00 -18.24 -26.91
CA ALA A 179 -3.84 -18.32 -26.02
C ALA A 179 -2.70 -19.11 -26.70
N GLU A 180 -3.03 -20.23 -27.35
CA GLU A 180 -2.05 -21.03 -28.10
C GLU A 180 -1.37 -20.21 -29.21
N ARG A 181 -2.15 -19.42 -29.97
CA ARG A 181 -1.60 -18.52 -31.00
C ARG A 181 -0.70 -17.44 -30.40
N LEU A 182 -1.06 -16.87 -29.24
CA LEU A 182 -0.20 -15.90 -28.57
C LEU A 182 1.10 -16.57 -28.13
N ASN A 183 1.03 -17.72 -27.48
CA ASN A 183 2.19 -18.47 -27.01
C ASN A 183 3.16 -18.81 -28.13
N ARG A 184 2.64 -19.23 -29.29
CA ARG A 184 3.46 -19.43 -30.50
C ARG A 184 4.08 -18.12 -31.00
N THR A 185 3.31 -17.05 -31.08
CA THR A 185 3.81 -15.74 -31.58
C THR A 185 4.92 -15.20 -30.67
N LEU A 186 4.71 -15.25 -29.34
CA LEU A 186 5.72 -14.84 -28.37
C LEU A 186 6.94 -15.78 -28.39
N GLY A 187 6.73 -17.08 -28.58
CA GLY A 187 7.80 -18.06 -28.74
C GLY A 187 8.65 -17.79 -29.98
N ASP A 188 8.04 -17.54 -31.13
CA ASP A 188 8.72 -17.23 -32.38
C ASP A 188 9.52 -15.92 -32.25
N MET A 189 8.93 -14.88 -31.66
CA MET A 189 9.62 -13.62 -31.36
C MET A 189 10.79 -13.81 -30.39
N ALA A 190 10.57 -14.55 -29.31
CA ALA A 190 11.58 -14.83 -28.30
C ALA A 190 12.75 -15.64 -28.86
N GLN A 191 12.47 -16.61 -29.72
CA GLN A 191 13.49 -17.42 -30.39
C GLN A 191 14.27 -16.59 -31.42
N ALA A 192 13.58 -15.77 -32.21
CA ALA A 192 14.24 -14.88 -33.18
C ALA A 192 15.20 -13.90 -32.49
N MET A 193 14.74 -13.23 -31.42
CA MET A 193 15.58 -12.32 -30.62
C MET A 193 16.76 -13.02 -29.96
N LEU A 194 16.56 -14.26 -29.48
CA LEU A 194 17.63 -15.02 -28.86
C LEU A 194 18.71 -15.43 -29.87
N LEU A 195 18.30 -15.83 -31.08
CA LEU A 195 19.22 -16.19 -32.17
C LEU A 195 19.98 -14.97 -32.69
N ASP A 196 19.29 -13.84 -32.87
CA ASP A 196 19.86 -12.58 -33.34
C ASP A 196 20.89 -12.00 -32.37
N SER A 197 20.59 -12.04 -31.07
CA SER A 197 21.50 -11.56 -30.02
C SER A 197 22.75 -12.43 -29.79
N GLY A 198 22.74 -13.68 -30.25
CA GLY A 198 23.80 -14.66 -29.95
C GLY A 198 23.91 -15.06 -28.47
N MET A 199 22.93 -14.71 -27.63
CA MET A 199 22.93 -15.03 -26.20
C MET A 199 22.57 -16.49 -25.92
N GLN A 200 23.03 -17.01 -24.78
CA GLN A 200 22.82 -18.42 -24.43
C GLN A 200 21.33 -18.77 -24.17
N PRO A 201 20.90 -20.01 -24.44
CA PRO A 201 19.49 -20.41 -24.28
C PRO A 201 18.87 -20.20 -22.89
N HIS A 202 19.68 -20.13 -21.83
CA HIS A 202 19.20 -19.90 -20.46
C HIS A 202 18.64 -18.47 -20.23
N PHE A 203 18.75 -17.55 -21.19
CA PHE A 203 18.10 -16.23 -21.15
C PHE A 203 16.67 -16.21 -21.69
N TRP A 204 16.12 -17.36 -22.08
CA TRP A 204 14.79 -17.47 -22.69
C TRP A 204 13.69 -16.69 -21.94
N ARG A 205 13.71 -16.66 -20.60
CA ARG A 205 12.69 -15.93 -19.82
C ARG A 205 12.65 -14.45 -20.20
N TYR A 206 13.81 -13.82 -20.35
CA TYR A 206 13.90 -12.40 -20.67
C TYR A 206 13.46 -12.11 -22.10
N THR A 207 13.76 -13.00 -23.06
CA THR A 207 13.30 -12.83 -24.44
C THR A 207 11.78 -12.93 -24.54
N TYR A 208 11.13 -13.81 -23.77
CA TYR A 208 9.66 -13.85 -23.69
C TYR A 208 9.06 -12.59 -23.06
N LEU A 209 9.67 -12.04 -22.00
CA LEU A 209 9.20 -10.80 -21.38
C LEU A 209 9.36 -9.60 -22.32
N MET A 210 10.49 -9.50 -23.04
CA MET A 210 10.72 -8.48 -24.05
C MET A 210 9.76 -8.65 -25.23
N ALA A 211 9.52 -9.88 -25.68
CA ALA A 211 8.56 -10.18 -26.75
C ALA A 211 7.17 -9.70 -26.37
N ALA A 212 6.72 -9.96 -25.14
CA ALA A 212 5.43 -9.50 -24.63
C ALA A 212 5.37 -7.97 -24.53
N PHE A 213 6.45 -7.34 -24.06
CA PHE A 213 6.55 -5.89 -23.97
C PHE A 213 6.40 -5.20 -25.34
N ILE A 214 7.09 -5.72 -26.36
CA ILE A 214 7.03 -5.24 -27.75
C ILE A 214 5.67 -5.57 -28.37
N HIS A 215 5.20 -6.81 -28.25
CA HIS A 215 3.92 -7.27 -28.82
C HIS A 215 2.72 -6.43 -28.33
N ASN A 216 2.75 -5.97 -27.08
CA ASN A 216 1.72 -5.07 -26.55
C ASN A 216 1.80 -3.63 -27.09
N ARG A 217 2.92 -3.23 -27.71
CA ARG A 217 3.21 -1.86 -28.20
C ARG A 217 3.30 -1.76 -29.72
N ILE A 218 3.04 -2.85 -30.43
CA ILE A 218 2.90 -2.89 -31.89
C ILE A 218 1.45 -3.20 -32.27
N THR A 219 1.01 -2.75 -33.43
CA THR A 219 -0.34 -3.05 -33.96
C THR A 219 -0.44 -4.52 -34.36
N ASN A 220 -1.65 -5.08 -34.31
CA ASN A 220 -1.92 -6.44 -34.76
C ASN A 220 -3.19 -6.51 -35.61
N SER A 221 -3.52 -7.67 -36.15
CA SER A 221 -4.68 -7.84 -37.05
C SER A 221 -6.05 -7.53 -36.43
N ARG A 222 -6.16 -7.57 -35.09
CA ARG A 222 -7.37 -7.20 -34.35
C ARG A 222 -7.38 -5.73 -33.91
N CYS A 223 -6.20 -5.14 -33.74
CA CYS A 223 -5.99 -3.75 -33.34
C CYS A 223 -5.09 -3.06 -34.38
N THR A 224 -5.68 -2.69 -35.53
CA THR A 224 -4.95 -2.14 -36.68
C THR A 224 -4.67 -0.64 -36.54
N THR A 225 -5.51 0.11 -35.81
CA THR A 225 -5.40 1.57 -35.65
C THR A 225 -4.81 2.02 -34.32
N THR A 226 -4.78 1.15 -33.31
CA THR A 226 -4.26 1.42 -31.96
C THR A 226 -3.46 0.23 -31.47
N THR A 227 -2.45 0.45 -30.64
CA THR A 227 -1.70 -0.66 -30.00
C THR A 227 -2.53 -1.34 -28.90
N PRO A 228 -2.24 -2.61 -28.55
CA PRO A 228 -2.89 -3.26 -27.42
C PRO A 228 -2.76 -2.48 -26.11
N PHE A 229 -1.60 -1.85 -25.88
CA PHE A 229 -1.34 -0.98 -24.73
C PHE A 229 -2.28 0.24 -24.72
N GLU A 230 -2.41 0.96 -25.83
CA GLU A 230 -3.36 2.08 -25.97
C GLU A 230 -4.80 1.64 -25.83
N SER A 231 -5.16 0.49 -26.42
CA SER A 231 -6.52 -0.02 -26.35
C SER A 231 -6.93 -0.35 -24.91
N PHE A 232 -5.98 -0.82 -24.09
CA PHE A 232 -6.21 -1.23 -22.70
C PHE A 232 -6.12 -0.05 -21.71
N PHE A 233 -5.06 0.75 -21.77
CA PHE A 233 -4.80 1.85 -20.82
C PHE A 233 -5.30 3.23 -21.26
N LYS A 234 -5.72 3.37 -22.53
CA LYS A 234 -6.12 4.65 -23.15
C LYS A 234 -4.99 5.70 -23.18
N THR A 235 -3.73 5.25 -23.14
CA THR A 235 -2.53 6.10 -23.21
C THR A 235 -1.55 5.57 -24.27
N PRO A 236 -0.84 6.46 -24.98
CA PRO A 236 0.14 6.05 -26.00
C PRO A 236 1.35 5.33 -25.38
N PRO A 237 1.96 4.36 -26.07
CA PRO A 237 3.12 3.64 -25.56
C PRO A 237 4.39 4.48 -25.69
N ALA A 238 5.30 4.35 -24.71
CA ALA A 238 6.64 4.92 -24.80
C ALA A 238 7.53 4.08 -25.74
N ILE A 239 7.63 4.48 -27.01
CA ILE A 239 8.39 3.78 -28.05
C ILE A 239 9.91 3.96 -27.87
N GLN A 240 10.34 5.07 -27.25
CA GLN A 240 11.75 5.40 -27.01
C GLN A 240 12.51 4.40 -26.11
N LEU A 241 11.78 3.49 -25.45
CA LEU A 241 12.36 2.45 -24.61
C LEU A 241 12.68 1.16 -25.38
N ILE A 242 12.27 1.06 -26.64
CA ILE A 242 12.38 -0.16 -27.44
C ILE A 242 13.74 -0.18 -28.15
N TYR A 243 14.61 -1.08 -27.70
CA TYR A 243 15.87 -1.45 -28.35
C TYR A 243 15.92 -2.97 -28.57
N PRO A 244 16.71 -3.48 -29.53
CA PRO A 244 16.83 -4.91 -29.78
C PRO A 244 17.29 -5.66 -28.52
N PHE A 245 16.69 -6.84 -28.28
CA PHE A 245 17.17 -7.73 -27.22
C PHE A 245 18.62 -8.12 -27.49
N GLY A 246 19.45 -8.09 -26.46
CA GLY A 246 20.89 -8.33 -26.57
C GLY A 246 21.66 -7.20 -27.24
N ALA A 247 21.05 -6.02 -27.46
CA ALA A 247 21.77 -4.87 -27.97
C ALA A 247 22.97 -4.54 -27.06
N HIS A 248 24.11 -4.27 -27.69
CA HIS A 248 25.32 -3.81 -27.00
C HIS A 248 25.04 -2.44 -26.38
N ALA A 249 25.30 -2.35 -25.08
CA ALA A 249 24.97 -1.22 -24.27
C ALA A 249 26.16 -0.84 -23.40
N LEU A 250 26.52 0.43 -23.49
CA LEU A 250 27.48 1.09 -22.64
C LEU A 250 26.74 1.65 -21.43
N VAL A 251 26.69 0.86 -20.37
CA VAL A 251 26.00 1.25 -19.14
C VAL A 251 26.93 2.04 -18.25
N HIS A 252 26.56 3.28 -17.92
CA HIS A 252 27.37 4.11 -17.05
C HIS A 252 27.43 3.49 -15.65
N ILE A 253 28.64 3.37 -15.11
CA ILE A 253 28.90 3.11 -13.69
C ILE A 253 28.85 4.48 -13.03
N PRO A 254 27.88 4.79 -12.17
CA PRO A 254 27.94 6.03 -11.40
C PRO A 254 29.27 6.23 -10.64
N HIS A 255 29.41 7.36 -9.98
CA HIS A 255 30.71 7.78 -9.44
C HIS A 255 31.23 6.97 -8.22
N PRO A 256 30.40 6.36 -7.34
CA PRO A 256 30.88 5.69 -6.13
C PRO A 256 31.35 4.21 -6.22
N GLN A 257 31.04 3.46 -7.28
CA GLN A 257 31.57 2.11 -7.59
C GLN A 257 32.76 2.17 -8.56
N GLN A 258 33.07 3.37 -9.06
CA GLN A 258 34.33 3.61 -9.77
C GLN A 258 35.50 3.46 -8.80
N SER A 259 36.25 2.37 -8.95
CA SER A 259 37.42 2.06 -8.12
C SER A 259 38.58 3.04 -8.32
N SER A 260 38.60 3.85 -9.40
CA SER A 260 39.50 4.99 -9.58
C SER A 260 39.05 5.96 -10.68
N LYS A 261 39.60 7.19 -10.71
CA LYS A 261 39.39 8.20 -11.78
C LYS A 261 39.94 7.78 -13.16
N VAL A 262 40.66 6.66 -13.26
CA VAL A 262 41.39 6.20 -14.46
C VAL A 262 40.76 4.94 -15.10
N HIS A 263 39.73 4.34 -14.49
CA HIS A 263 39.02 3.19 -15.06
C HIS A 263 37.89 3.64 -16.00
N ALA A 264 37.58 2.80 -17.00
CA ALA A 264 36.44 3.01 -17.88
C ALA A 264 35.17 3.19 -17.02
N ARG A 265 34.47 4.32 -17.20
CA ARG A 265 33.28 4.71 -16.41
C ARG A 265 32.01 4.01 -16.87
N VAL A 266 32.17 2.94 -17.65
CA VAL A 266 31.13 2.31 -18.43
C VAL A 266 31.41 0.81 -18.44
N ILE A 267 30.39 0.01 -18.21
CA ILE A 267 30.43 -1.45 -18.38
C ILE A 267 29.75 -1.76 -19.71
N GLU A 268 30.41 -2.58 -20.52
CA GLU A 268 29.79 -3.17 -21.69
C GLU A 268 28.85 -4.29 -21.25
N CYS A 269 27.57 -4.10 -21.50
CA CYS A 269 26.53 -5.04 -21.14
C CYS A 269 25.61 -5.31 -22.35
N PHE A 270 24.79 -6.34 -22.24
CA PHE A 270 23.78 -6.70 -23.24
C PHE A 270 22.37 -6.47 -22.69
N LEU A 271 21.50 -5.83 -23.47
CA LEU A 271 20.13 -5.55 -23.04
C LEU A 271 19.31 -6.83 -22.85
N LEU A 272 18.72 -7.03 -21.66
CA LEU A 272 17.83 -8.16 -21.38
C LEU A 272 16.35 -7.78 -21.43
N ASN A 273 15.94 -6.67 -20.82
CA ASN A 273 14.52 -6.30 -20.72
C ASN A 273 14.33 -4.81 -20.40
N VAL A 274 13.11 -4.29 -20.55
CA VAL A 274 12.68 -2.97 -20.04
C VAL A 274 12.10 -3.14 -18.64
N LEU A 275 12.42 -2.22 -17.72
CA LEU A 275 11.93 -2.29 -16.34
C LEU A 275 10.46 -1.85 -16.24
N PRO A 276 9.57 -2.63 -15.58
CA PRO A 276 8.17 -2.24 -15.42
C PRO A 276 8.01 -0.97 -14.56
N GLY A 277 7.36 0.06 -15.10
CA GLY A 277 7.01 1.27 -14.35
C GLY A 277 8.14 2.30 -14.18
N SER A 278 9.32 2.07 -14.74
CA SER A 278 10.43 3.05 -14.78
C SER A 278 10.91 3.28 -16.21
N ALA A 279 11.68 4.35 -16.43
CA ALA A 279 12.28 4.69 -17.72
C ALA A 279 13.65 4.00 -17.95
N GLY A 280 13.88 2.84 -17.32
CA GLY A 280 15.16 2.15 -17.33
C GLY A 280 15.12 0.75 -17.95
N TRP A 281 16.31 0.18 -18.15
CA TRP A 281 16.52 -1.12 -18.76
C TRP A 281 17.27 -2.06 -17.79
N LEU A 282 17.11 -3.35 -18.05
CA LEU A 282 17.82 -4.44 -17.40
C LEU A 282 18.85 -5.00 -18.38
N PHE A 283 20.09 -5.15 -17.93
CA PHE A 283 21.24 -5.59 -18.72
C PHE A 283 21.89 -6.83 -18.13
N TRP A 284 22.64 -7.54 -18.96
CA TRP A 284 23.55 -8.63 -18.59
C TRP A 284 24.99 -8.17 -18.71
N ASP A 285 25.75 -8.28 -17.61
CA ASP A 285 27.19 -8.10 -17.63
C ASP A 285 27.88 -9.48 -17.80
N PRO A 286 28.53 -9.74 -18.95
CA PRO A 286 29.22 -11.01 -19.21
C PRO A 286 30.47 -11.22 -18.36
N LEU A 287 31.09 -10.15 -17.82
CA LEU A 287 32.31 -10.24 -17.02
C LEU A 287 32.00 -10.63 -15.57
N SER A 288 30.94 -10.07 -14.99
CA SER A 288 30.54 -10.37 -13.62
C SER A 288 29.51 -11.51 -13.51
N ASN A 289 28.96 -11.99 -14.63
CA ASN A 289 27.83 -12.94 -14.68
C ASN A 289 26.65 -12.48 -13.81
N LYS A 290 26.33 -11.18 -13.85
CA LYS A 290 25.23 -10.58 -13.09
C LYS A 290 24.36 -9.70 -13.97
N THR A 291 23.11 -9.55 -13.58
CA THR A 291 22.20 -8.59 -14.19
C THR A 291 22.34 -7.21 -13.54
N LEU A 292 22.34 -6.15 -14.35
CA LEU A 292 22.46 -4.77 -13.91
C LEU A 292 21.26 -3.94 -14.37
N GLN A 293 20.78 -3.02 -13.54
CA GLN A 293 19.64 -2.14 -13.86
C GLN A 293 20.13 -0.70 -14.01
N SER A 294 19.81 -0.04 -15.12
CA SER A 294 20.20 1.36 -15.32
C SER A 294 19.30 2.06 -16.33
N ALA A 295 19.11 3.37 -16.16
CA ALA A 295 18.50 4.27 -17.14
C ALA A 295 19.55 5.10 -17.90
N SER A 296 20.79 5.16 -17.40
CA SER A 296 21.88 5.96 -17.99
C SER A 296 22.75 5.06 -18.86
N VAL A 297 22.38 4.97 -20.14
CA VAL A 297 22.94 4.00 -21.08
C VAL A 297 23.11 4.63 -22.44
N ILE A 298 24.20 4.26 -23.10
CA ILE A 298 24.45 4.57 -24.51
C ILE A 298 24.35 3.26 -25.29
N PHE A 299 23.61 3.25 -26.39
CA PHE A 299 23.56 2.13 -27.32
C PHE A 299 24.41 2.52 -28.55
N PRO A 300 25.70 2.14 -28.61
CA PRO A 300 26.62 2.65 -29.63
C PRO A 300 26.14 2.39 -31.05
N ASP A 301 25.57 1.19 -31.26
CA ASP A 301 25.07 0.73 -32.55
C ASP A 301 23.77 1.43 -32.98
N PHE A 302 23.14 2.20 -32.08
CA PHE A 302 21.82 2.81 -32.28
C PHE A 302 21.79 4.32 -31.96
N ASN A 303 22.94 4.93 -31.67
CA ASN A 303 23.07 6.36 -31.39
C ASN A 303 23.00 7.21 -32.68
N ILE A 304 22.04 8.14 -32.73
CA ILE A 304 22.07 9.33 -33.58
C ILE A 304 22.94 10.37 -32.84
N PRO A 305 23.92 11.04 -33.48
CA PRO A 305 25.00 11.73 -32.77
C PRO A 305 24.52 12.98 -32.03
N PRO A 306 24.88 13.16 -30.75
CA PRO A 306 25.01 14.48 -30.15
C PRO A 306 26.44 15.00 -30.36
N HIS A 307 26.53 16.26 -30.81
CA HIS A 307 27.75 17.03 -30.98
C HIS A 307 28.58 17.09 -29.68
N ASP A 308 29.87 16.77 -29.84
CA ASP A 308 31.08 17.17 -29.11
C ASP A 308 31.01 17.56 -27.63
N ALA A 309 31.73 16.77 -26.83
CA ALA A 309 32.56 17.33 -25.77
C ALA A 309 33.90 16.57 -25.72
N ASP A 310 34.92 17.28 -26.17
CA ASP A 310 36.33 16.89 -26.23
C ASP A 310 36.93 16.45 -24.89
N ASN A 311 37.80 15.43 -25.02
CA ASN A 311 39.13 15.28 -24.44
C ASN A 311 39.34 15.52 -22.92
N LEU A 312 39.89 14.49 -22.24
CA LEU A 312 41.25 14.60 -21.68
C LEU A 312 41.78 13.25 -21.14
N SER A 313 42.73 12.72 -21.92
CA SER A 313 44.03 12.11 -21.57
C SER A 313 44.20 11.18 -20.36
N THR A 314 44.77 10.04 -20.74
CA THR A 314 45.34 8.87 -20.05
C THR A 314 46.65 9.09 -19.25
N ASN A 315 46.87 8.22 -18.25
CA ASN A 315 48.13 7.54 -17.82
C ASN A 315 48.38 7.58 -16.28
N PRO A 316 49.23 6.70 -15.70
CA PRO A 316 49.03 5.26 -15.49
C PRO A 316 49.21 4.82 -14.01
N LEU A 317 48.69 3.65 -13.64
CA LEU A 317 48.75 3.03 -12.30
C LEU A 317 50.15 2.46 -11.95
N PRO A 318 50.56 2.42 -10.66
CA PRO A 318 51.55 1.48 -10.17
C PRO A 318 50.96 0.38 -9.25
N GLN A 319 51.18 -0.85 -9.70
CA GLN A 319 51.38 -2.15 -9.01
C GLN A 319 50.67 -2.50 -7.69
N ILE A 320 49.77 -3.48 -7.82
CA ILE A 320 49.09 -4.23 -6.76
C ILE A 320 50.06 -5.24 -6.12
N ARG A 321 50.24 -5.19 -4.80
CA ARG A 321 50.76 -6.33 -4.02
C ARG A 321 49.60 -7.27 -3.68
N LYS A 322 49.69 -8.51 -4.15
CA LYS A 322 48.79 -9.62 -3.77
C LYS A 322 48.92 -9.89 -2.27
N ILE A 323 47.79 -9.83 -1.56
CA ILE A 323 47.65 -10.41 -0.22
C ILE A 323 46.67 -11.56 -0.34
N ALA A 324 47.11 -12.74 0.09
CA ALA A 324 46.31 -13.96 0.13
C ALA A 324 45.33 -13.95 1.30
N LEU A 325 44.11 -14.43 1.06
CA LEU A 325 43.06 -14.59 2.07
C LEU A 325 43.44 -15.69 3.07
N GLY A 326 43.46 -15.34 4.35
CA GLY A 326 43.52 -16.27 5.47
C GLY A 326 42.12 -16.70 5.91
N ASN A 327 42.02 -17.98 6.26
CA ASN A 327 40.83 -18.65 6.79
C ASN A 327 40.30 -17.95 8.05
N PHE A 328 39.00 -17.60 8.07
CA PHE A 328 38.32 -17.17 9.30
C PHE A 328 37.18 -18.14 9.67
N PRO A 329 37.07 -18.50 10.96
CA PRO A 329 36.14 -19.51 11.47
C PRO A 329 34.75 -18.91 11.63
N THR A 330 33.86 -19.18 10.69
CA THR A 330 32.51 -18.60 10.64
C THR A 330 31.61 -19.09 11.80
N GLU A 331 31.88 -20.27 12.36
CA GLU A 331 31.09 -20.82 13.48
C GLU A 331 31.53 -20.25 14.85
N GLU A 332 32.80 -19.91 15.02
CA GLU A 332 33.31 -19.26 16.23
C GLU A 332 32.83 -17.80 16.31
N ILE A 333 32.74 -17.10 15.17
CA ILE A 333 32.19 -15.74 15.10
C ILE A 333 30.69 -15.74 15.42
N HIS A 334 29.92 -16.72 14.95
CA HIS A 334 28.50 -16.84 15.31
C HIS A 334 28.31 -17.15 16.81
N SER A 335 29.15 -18.02 17.39
CA SER A 335 29.14 -18.29 18.83
C SER A 335 29.59 -17.07 19.65
N ALA A 336 30.57 -16.30 19.16
CA ALA A 336 31.03 -15.07 19.80
C ALA A 336 30.02 -13.93 19.67
N GLU A 337 29.26 -13.85 18.58
CA GLU A 337 28.15 -12.92 18.40
C GLU A 337 26.97 -13.26 19.31
N GLN A 338 26.66 -14.55 19.50
CA GLN A 338 25.67 -15.00 20.46
C GLN A 338 26.09 -14.66 21.90
N GLN A 339 27.37 -14.89 22.24
CA GLN A 339 27.95 -14.50 23.55
C GLN A 339 28.08 -12.98 23.71
N ALA A 340 28.28 -12.22 22.63
CA ALA A 340 28.32 -10.75 22.63
C ALA A 340 26.92 -10.14 22.83
N VAL A 341 25.88 -10.79 22.31
CA VAL A 341 24.46 -10.45 22.57
C VAL A 341 24.08 -10.80 24.01
N ASP A 342 24.55 -11.93 24.53
CA ASP A 342 24.33 -12.34 25.92
C ASP A 342 25.14 -11.52 26.95
N SER A 343 26.19 -10.80 26.52
CA SER A 343 27.06 -9.97 27.38
C SER A 343 26.77 -8.46 27.33
N LEU A 344 25.74 -8.02 26.62
CA LEU A 344 25.27 -6.63 26.70
C LEU A 344 24.74 -6.33 28.12
N PRO A 345 25.20 -5.27 28.80
CA PRO A 345 24.72 -4.92 30.13
C PRO A 345 23.32 -4.30 30.04
N LEU A 346 22.30 -5.17 29.97
CA LEU A 346 20.98 -4.85 30.48
C LEU A 346 21.12 -4.73 32.00
N THR A 347 20.76 -3.57 32.56
CA THR A 347 20.40 -3.50 33.98
C THR A 347 19.45 -4.67 34.24
N HIS A 348 19.87 -5.60 35.11
CA HIS A 348 19.31 -6.96 35.18
C HIS A 348 17.81 -6.98 35.28
N ASP A 349 17.16 -7.45 34.23
CA ASP A 349 15.72 -7.38 34.15
C ASP A 349 15.18 -8.58 33.37
N ILE A 350 14.91 -9.63 34.15
CA ILE A 350 14.04 -10.77 33.87
C ILE A 350 13.62 -10.91 32.40
N ALA A 351 14.22 -11.87 31.69
CA ALA A 351 13.83 -12.21 30.32
C ALA A 351 12.32 -12.55 30.25
N ILE A 352 11.57 -11.78 29.47
CA ILE A 352 10.12 -12.00 29.30
C ILE A 352 9.92 -13.28 28.48
N PRO A 353 9.18 -14.28 28.99
CA PRO A 353 8.95 -15.53 28.28
C PRO A 353 8.14 -15.33 26.99
N ARG A 354 8.51 -16.07 25.93
CA ARG A 354 7.79 -16.03 24.63
C ARG A 354 6.57 -16.94 24.59
N ASN A 355 6.53 -17.96 25.45
CA ASN A 355 5.44 -18.94 25.53
C ASN A 355 5.35 -19.49 26.96
N PHE A 356 4.26 -20.21 27.25
CA PHE A 356 3.99 -20.76 28.58
C PHE A 356 5.09 -21.73 29.05
N SER A 357 5.60 -22.59 28.16
CA SER A 357 6.67 -23.54 28.49
C SER A 357 7.99 -22.85 28.87
N SER A 358 8.33 -21.75 28.22
CA SER A 358 9.48 -20.90 28.59
C SER A 358 9.24 -20.17 29.92
N ALA A 359 8.00 -19.79 30.22
CA ALA A 359 7.66 -19.12 31.48
C ALA A 359 7.87 -20.05 32.68
N LEU A 360 7.45 -21.31 32.56
CA LEU A 360 7.63 -22.32 33.61
C LEU A 360 9.09 -22.75 33.83
N LYS A 361 9.94 -22.60 32.82
CA LYS A 361 11.40 -22.85 32.93
C LYS A 361 12.17 -21.67 33.50
N SER A 362 11.54 -20.50 33.63
CA SER A 362 12.21 -19.29 34.14
C SER A 362 12.35 -19.32 35.66
N THR A 363 13.29 -18.53 36.19
CA THR A 363 13.50 -18.35 37.63
C THR A 363 12.28 -17.75 38.35
N TYR A 364 11.39 -17.09 37.61
CA TYR A 364 10.15 -16.46 38.11
C TYR A 364 8.89 -17.25 37.71
N SER A 365 9.03 -18.58 37.50
CA SER A 365 7.96 -19.46 37.05
C SER A 365 6.67 -19.34 37.86
N ASN A 366 6.77 -19.31 39.19
CA ASN A 366 5.62 -19.16 40.09
C ASN A 366 4.86 -17.85 39.84
N PHE A 367 5.57 -16.72 39.68
CA PHE A 367 4.94 -15.42 39.41
C PHE A 367 4.24 -15.37 38.06
N TRP A 368 4.81 -16.03 37.03
CA TRP A 368 4.18 -16.13 35.71
C TRP A 368 2.96 -17.05 35.73
N TYR A 369 3.02 -18.14 36.47
CA TYR A 369 1.90 -19.07 36.65
C TYR A 369 0.73 -18.41 37.39
N ASP A 370 1.01 -17.69 38.48
CA ASP A 370 0.01 -16.93 39.22
C ASP A 370 -0.64 -15.84 38.35
N ALA A 371 0.14 -15.21 37.47
CA ALA A 371 -0.38 -14.24 36.51
C ALA A 371 -1.33 -14.90 35.47
N CYS A 372 -1.03 -16.12 35.02
CA CYS A 372 -1.93 -16.88 34.13
C CYS A 372 -3.24 -17.25 34.83
N ILE A 373 -3.19 -17.73 36.08
CA ILE A 373 -4.39 -18.04 36.87
C ILE A 373 -5.24 -16.79 37.08
N THR A 374 -4.61 -15.67 37.42
CA THR A 374 -5.31 -14.40 37.63
C THR A 374 -6.04 -13.94 36.37
N GLU A 375 -5.42 -14.09 35.20
CA GLU A 375 -6.04 -13.78 33.91
C GLU A 375 -7.24 -14.70 33.63
N LEU A 376 -7.12 -16.02 33.84
CA LEU A 376 -8.24 -16.95 33.65
C LEU A 376 -9.41 -16.66 34.59
N ALA A 377 -9.13 -16.42 35.87
CA ALA A 377 -10.14 -16.04 36.85
C ALA A 377 -10.86 -14.74 36.45
N GLN A 378 -10.15 -13.78 35.83
CA GLN A 378 -10.76 -12.58 35.28
C GLN A 378 -11.68 -12.88 34.08
N LEU A 379 -11.27 -13.75 33.16
CA LEU A 379 -12.09 -14.16 32.01
C LEU A 379 -13.36 -14.89 32.44
N GLU A 380 -13.26 -15.77 33.45
CA GLU A 380 -14.40 -16.47 34.04
C GLU A 380 -15.35 -15.51 34.76
N LYS A 381 -14.81 -14.60 35.58
CA LYS A 381 -15.58 -13.55 36.26
C LYS A 381 -16.36 -12.68 35.28
N LEU A 382 -15.77 -12.35 34.14
CA LEU A 382 -16.41 -11.56 33.09
C LEU A 382 -17.28 -12.39 32.13
N GLN A 383 -17.37 -13.71 32.35
CA GLN A 383 -18.12 -14.66 31.52
C GLN A 383 -17.77 -14.53 30.02
N VAL A 384 -16.46 -14.45 29.72
CA VAL A 384 -15.98 -14.23 28.35
C VAL A 384 -16.25 -15.42 27.45
N PHE A 385 -16.28 -16.63 28.00
CA PHE A 385 -16.48 -17.87 27.26
C PHE A 385 -17.36 -18.87 28.01
N ASP A 386 -17.94 -19.81 27.27
CA ASP A 386 -18.51 -21.06 27.78
C ASP A 386 -17.62 -22.24 27.40
N LEU A 387 -17.44 -23.19 28.33
CA LEU A 387 -16.74 -24.44 28.06
C LEU A 387 -17.73 -25.46 27.46
N VAL A 388 -17.55 -25.83 26.19
CA VAL A 388 -18.44 -26.76 25.47
C VAL A 388 -17.68 -27.99 24.95
N PRO A 389 -18.31 -29.17 24.83
CA PRO A 389 -17.65 -30.35 24.29
C PRO A 389 -17.28 -30.16 22.82
N GLN A 390 -16.12 -30.68 22.42
CA GLN A 390 -15.68 -30.61 21.03
C GLN A 390 -16.56 -31.51 20.14
N SER A 391 -17.14 -30.96 19.08
CA SER A 391 -17.93 -31.70 18.08
C SER A 391 -17.26 -31.72 16.70
N ALA A 392 -17.57 -32.73 15.89
CA ALA A 392 -16.99 -32.89 14.56
C ALA A 392 -17.44 -31.75 13.63
N GLY A 393 -16.48 -31.02 13.06
CA GLY A 393 -16.72 -29.89 12.14
C GLY A 393 -16.56 -28.49 12.74
N MET A 394 -16.35 -28.36 14.05
CA MET A 394 -16.05 -27.07 14.68
C MET A 394 -14.68 -26.53 14.25
N LYS A 395 -14.63 -25.26 13.82
CA LYS A 395 -13.36 -24.58 13.53
C LYS A 395 -12.81 -23.95 14.81
N ILE A 396 -11.73 -24.53 15.33
CA ILE A 396 -11.09 -24.12 16.58
C ILE A 396 -9.87 -23.27 16.26
N ILE A 397 -9.80 -22.08 16.86
CA ILE A 397 -8.65 -21.20 16.80
C ILE A 397 -7.70 -21.53 17.95
N GLY A 398 -6.40 -21.59 17.68
CA GLY A 398 -5.40 -21.78 18.73
C GLY A 398 -5.36 -20.59 19.70
N HIS A 399 -4.84 -20.80 20.91
CA HIS A 399 -4.56 -19.70 21.84
C HIS A 399 -3.04 -19.40 21.91
N GLN A 400 -2.69 -18.28 22.51
CA GLN A 400 -1.32 -17.90 22.85
C GLN A 400 -1.29 -17.06 24.12
N TRP A 401 -0.31 -17.34 24.99
CA TRP A 401 -0.01 -16.51 26.16
C TRP A 401 0.97 -15.38 25.81
N VAL A 402 0.62 -14.15 26.19
CA VAL A 402 1.48 -12.97 26.04
C VAL A 402 1.86 -12.45 27.43
N PHE A 403 3.16 -12.44 27.73
CA PHE A 403 3.70 -12.05 29.03
C PHE A 403 4.28 -10.63 28.99
N ASN A 404 4.15 -9.91 30.11
CA ASN A 404 4.72 -8.58 30.28
C ASN A 404 4.99 -8.30 31.78
N ILE A 405 5.94 -7.41 32.07
CA ILE A 405 6.26 -6.97 33.43
C ILE A 405 5.87 -5.50 33.54
N LYS A 406 4.98 -5.17 34.47
CA LYS A 406 4.72 -3.78 34.83
C LYS A 406 5.71 -3.34 35.89
N ARG A 407 6.19 -2.11 35.75
CA ARG A 407 7.09 -1.46 36.69
C ARG A 407 6.49 -0.19 37.20
N ASN A 408 6.84 0.16 38.43
CA ASN A 408 6.47 1.43 39.03
C ASN A 408 7.39 2.57 38.52
N SER A 409 7.11 3.79 38.97
CA SER A 409 7.89 4.99 38.64
C SER A 409 9.34 4.95 39.12
N THR A 410 9.68 4.09 40.09
CA THR A 410 11.05 3.91 40.60
C THR A 410 11.83 2.84 39.83
N GLY A 411 11.22 2.20 38.82
CA GLY A 411 11.85 1.16 38.00
C GLY A 411 11.81 -0.24 38.61
N ALA A 412 11.25 -0.40 39.82
CA ALA A 412 11.04 -1.69 40.46
C ALA A 412 9.83 -2.43 39.85
N ILE A 413 9.85 -3.76 39.94
CA ILE A 413 8.77 -4.61 39.44
C ILE A 413 7.51 -4.37 40.28
N ASP A 414 6.45 -3.90 39.63
CA ASP A 414 5.12 -3.71 40.21
C ASP A 414 4.34 -5.02 40.15
N LYS A 415 4.30 -5.66 38.97
CA LYS A 415 3.63 -6.95 38.77
C LYS A 415 4.01 -7.67 37.49
N PHE A 416 3.92 -8.99 37.54
CA PHE A 416 3.91 -9.85 36.37
C PHE A 416 2.50 -9.86 35.77
N LYS A 417 2.40 -9.77 34.44
CA LYS A 417 1.13 -9.76 33.72
C LYS A 417 1.16 -10.81 32.61
N ALA A 418 0.16 -11.67 32.57
CA ALA A 418 -0.12 -12.57 31.46
C ALA A 418 -1.41 -12.12 30.77
N ARG A 419 -1.52 -12.38 29.47
CA ARG A 419 -2.76 -12.20 28.69
C ARG A 419 -3.02 -13.47 27.90
N PHE A 420 -4.25 -13.96 27.98
CA PHE A 420 -4.70 -15.08 27.17
C PHE A 420 -5.29 -14.54 25.86
N CYS A 421 -4.62 -14.81 24.74
CA CYS A 421 -4.98 -14.28 23.44
C CYS A 421 -5.40 -15.41 22.49
N ALA A 422 -6.42 -15.18 21.67
CA ALA A 422 -6.71 -16.02 20.52
C ALA A 422 -5.69 -15.76 19.40
N ARG A 423 -5.34 -16.81 18.65
CA ARG A 423 -4.54 -16.72 17.41
C ARG A 423 -5.42 -16.28 16.23
N GLY A 424 -5.93 -15.04 16.29
CA GLY A 424 -6.77 -14.47 15.24
C GLY A 424 -6.03 -14.17 13.93
N ASP A 425 -4.71 -14.30 13.89
CA ASP A 425 -3.93 -14.40 12.65
C ASP A 425 -4.39 -15.57 11.77
N SER A 426 -4.97 -16.60 12.38
CA SER A 426 -5.58 -17.75 11.70
C SER A 426 -7.01 -17.49 11.18
N GLN A 427 -7.61 -16.32 11.47
CA GLN A 427 -8.95 -15.93 10.99
C GLN A 427 -8.90 -15.33 9.59
N ARG A 428 -9.83 -15.76 8.72
CA ARG A 428 -9.98 -15.25 7.36
C ARG A 428 -11.11 -14.21 7.28
N PRO A 429 -10.84 -13.00 6.77
CA PRO A 429 -11.87 -11.99 6.52
C PRO A 429 -12.97 -12.53 5.58
N GLY A 430 -14.23 -12.24 5.90
CA GLY A 430 -15.42 -12.67 5.15
C GLY A 430 -15.84 -14.14 5.36
N ILE A 431 -15.13 -14.89 6.20
CA ILE A 431 -15.50 -16.27 6.56
C ILE A 431 -15.56 -16.44 8.09
N ASP A 432 -14.50 -16.03 8.79
CA ASP A 432 -14.39 -16.18 10.26
C ASP A 432 -14.56 -14.85 11.00
N CYS A 433 -14.48 -13.74 10.27
CA CYS A 433 -14.73 -12.39 10.75
C CYS A 433 -15.14 -11.52 9.56
N ASN A 434 -16.30 -10.87 9.61
CA ASN A 434 -16.79 -10.06 8.49
C ASN A 434 -16.08 -8.70 8.43
N GLU A 435 -16.33 -7.84 9.41
CA GLU A 435 -15.77 -6.49 9.48
C GLU A 435 -14.83 -6.34 10.68
N THR A 436 -13.71 -5.65 10.50
CA THR A 436 -12.69 -5.45 11.55
C THR A 436 -12.40 -3.98 11.84
N TYR A 437 -13.04 -3.07 11.11
CA TYR A 437 -12.79 -1.63 11.24
C TYR A 437 -13.30 -1.11 12.59
N ALA A 438 -12.41 -0.39 13.28
CA ALA A 438 -12.68 0.41 14.46
C ALA A 438 -12.06 1.81 14.27
N PRO A 439 -12.76 2.89 14.63
CA PRO A 439 -12.23 4.23 14.50
C PRO A 439 -11.06 4.45 15.46
N THR A 440 -10.06 5.19 15.00
CA THR A 440 -8.89 5.58 15.79
C THR A 440 -8.97 7.07 16.07
N ALA A 441 -8.93 7.44 17.34
CA ALA A 441 -9.06 8.83 17.78
C ALA A 441 -7.86 9.66 17.31
N SER A 442 -8.13 10.84 16.77
CA SER A 442 -7.12 11.75 16.25
C SER A 442 -6.51 12.59 17.37
N LEU A 443 -5.21 12.85 17.27
CA LEU A 443 -4.52 13.76 18.19
C LEU A 443 -4.95 15.22 18.00
N MET A 444 -5.53 15.54 16.83
CA MET A 444 -6.14 16.84 16.60
C MET A 444 -7.33 17.06 17.53
N CYS A 445 -8.24 16.10 17.64
CA CYS A 445 -9.40 16.18 18.53
C CYS A 445 -9.00 16.18 20.01
N LEU A 446 -7.97 15.42 20.38
CA LEU A 446 -7.38 15.51 21.72
C LEU A 446 -6.91 16.94 22.02
N ARG A 447 -6.06 17.53 21.16
CA ARG A 447 -5.55 18.89 21.36
C ARG A 447 -6.66 19.94 21.33
N LEU A 448 -7.67 19.76 20.48
CA LEU A 448 -8.85 20.63 20.43
C LEU A 448 -9.64 20.56 21.75
N LEU A 449 -9.90 19.36 22.27
CA LEU A 449 -10.58 19.17 23.55
C LEU A 449 -9.79 19.83 24.69
N LEU A 450 -8.48 19.58 24.77
CA LEU A 450 -7.62 20.21 25.79
C LEU A 450 -7.63 21.74 25.67
N ALA A 451 -7.57 22.28 24.45
CA ALA A 451 -7.60 23.72 24.21
C ALA A 451 -8.94 24.35 24.64
N ILE A 452 -10.07 23.75 24.25
CA ILE A 452 -11.42 24.21 24.65
C ILE A 452 -11.57 24.15 26.16
N SER A 453 -11.13 23.04 26.77
CA SER A 453 -11.22 22.85 28.21
C SER A 453 -10.41 23.90 28.95
N LYS A 454 -9.19 24.17 28.48
CA LYS A 454 -8.33 25.21 29.07
C LYS A 454 -8.87 26.62 28.84
N PHE A 455 -9.44 26.91 27.67
CA PHE A 455 -10.03 28.21 27.35
C PHE A 455 -11.20 28.54 28.28
N ASN A 456 -12.07 27.56 28.54
CA ASN A 456 -13.27 27.73 29.34
C ASN A 456 -13.09 27.38 30.84
N ASN A 457 -11.86 27.02 31.26
CA ASN A 457 -11.55 26.51 32.60
C ASN A 457 -12.41 25.29 33.01
N TRP A 458 -12.65 24.38 32.07
CA TRP A 458 -13.37 23.15 32.36
C TRP A 458 -12.45 22.14 33.06
N PRO A 459 -12.91 21.46 34.12
CA PRO A 459 -12.19 20.31 34.67
C PRO A 459 -11.95 19.25 33.59
N ILE A 460 -10.74 18.68 33.62
CA ILE A 460 -10.33 17.61 32.71
C ILE A 460 -10.00 16.38 33.56
N ALA A 461 -10.60 15.25 33.22
CA ALA A 461 -10.28 13.96 33.80
C ALA A 461 -9.86 12.97 32.69
N SER A 462 -9.14 11.93 33.09
CA SER A 462 -8.84 10.80 32.20
C SER A 462 -9.30 9.51 32.84
N PHE A 463 -9.60 8.51 32.01
CA PHE A 463 -9.90 7.19 32.51
C PHE A 463 -9.43 6.06 31.60
N ASP A 464 -9.04 4.95 32.23
CA ASP A 464 -8.53 3.72 31.60
C ASP A 464 -9.52 2.58 31.82
N VAL A 465 -9.96 1.92 30.74
CA VAL A 465 -10.87 0.79 30.83
C VAL A 465 -10.10 -0.51 31.04
N SER A 466 -10.26 -1.10 32.23
CA SER A 466 -9.53 -2.32 32.58
C SER A 466 -10.09 -3.55 31.88
N GLY A 467 -9.44 -3.96 30.80
CA GLY A 467 -9.84 -5.13 30.02
C GLY A 467 -10.94 -4.84 29.01
N ALA A 468 -10.91 -3.65 28.40
CA ALA A 468 -11.83 -3.15 27.36
C ALA A 468 -12.53 -4.24 26.53
N TYR A 469 -11.77 -5.02 25.75
CA TYR A 469 -12.34 -6.02 24.82
C TYR A 469 -13.20 -7.09 25.52
N LEU A 470 -12.89 -7.42 26.77
CA LEU A 470 -13.57 -8.47 27.53
C LEU A 470 -14.99 -8.09 27.98
N TYR A 471 -15.40 -6.83 27.79
CA TYR A 471 -16.77 -6.39 28.04
C TYR A 471 -17.68 -6.53 26.82
N SER A 472 -17.12 -6.38 25.62
CA SER A 472 -17.90 -6.37 24.38
C SER A 472 -18.33 -7.77 23.95
N PRO A 473 -19.62 -7.98 23.61
CA PRO A 473 -20.07 -9.18 22.93
C PRO A 473 -19.29 -9.42 21.64
N ILE A 474 -19.08 -10.69 21.28
CA ILE A 474 -18.44 -11.03 20.01
C ILE A 474 -19.50 -11.11 18.90
N ASP A 475 -19.22 -10.49 17.75
CA ASP A 475 -20.19 -10.39 16.65
C ASP A 475 -20.45 -11.74 15.94
N GLU A 476 -19.52 -12.69 16.04
CA GLU A 476 -19.54 -13.98 15.33
C GLU A 476 -19.23 -15.13 16.29
N GLU A 477 -19.72 -16.34 15.99
CA GLU A 477 -19.42 -17.52 16.81
C GLU A 477 -17.95 -17.95 16.60
N VAL A 478 -17.13 -17.77 17.64
CA VAL A 478 -15.70 -18.11 17.63
C VAL A 478 -15.40 -19.12 18.71
N PHE A 479 -14.73 -20.21 18.31
CA PHE A 479 -14.23 -21.25 19.21
C PHE A 479 -12.72 -21.15 19.36
N VAL A 480 -12.22 -21.15 20.61
CA VAL A 480 -10.79 -21.08 20.93
C VAL A 480 -10.39 -22.33 21.71
N SER A 481 -9.19 -22.86 21.45
CA SER A 481 -8.62 -23.96 22.22
C SER A 481 -8.37 -23.54 23.67
N PRO A 482 -8.79 -24.32 24.68
CA PRO A 482 -8.53 -24.01 26.08
C PRO A 482 -7.04 -24.15 26.43
N PRO A 483 -6.56 -23.50 27.51
CA PRO A 483 -5.22 -23.69 28.04
C PRO A 483 -5.13 -25.02 28.83
N VAL A 484 -5.12 -26.14 28.11
CA VAL A 484 -5.05 -27.49 28.70
C VAL A 484 -3.79 -27.67 29.57
N GLU A 485 -2.75 -26.90 29.29
CA GLU A 485 -1.50 -26.87 30.06
C GLU A 485 -1.64 -26.34 31.50
N LEU A 486 -2.74 -25.65 31.83
CA LEU A 486 -3.06 -25.20 33.19
C LEU A 486 -4.06 -26.12 33.88
N ASP A 487 -5.00 -26.69 33.12
CA ASP A 487 -6.02 -27.59 33.63
C ASP A 487 -6.33 -28.72 32.63
N ASN A 488 -5.83 -29.91 32.94
CA ASN A 488 -6.03 -31.12 32.14
C ASN A 488 -7.52 -31.54 32.05
N THR A 489 -8.40 -31.06 32.94
CA THR A 489 -9.84 -31.36 32.90
C THR A 489 -10.57 -30.66 31.74
N MET A 490 -9.90 -29.70 31.08
CA MET A 490 -10.37 -29.03 29.87
C MET A 490 -10.05 -29.80 28.57
N SER A 491 -9.32 -30.91 28.67
CA SER A 491 -9.01 -31.76 27.50
C SER A 491 -10.29 -32.32 26.86
N GLY A 492 -10.39 -32.21 25.53
CA GLY A 492 -11.59 -32.60 24.76
C GLY A 492 -12.73 -31.58 24.77
N LYS A 493 -12.53 -30.40 25.36
CA LYS A 493 -13.48 -29.28 25.36
C LYS A 493 -12.93 -28.08 24.61
N VAL A 494 -13.79 -27.15 24.22
CA VAL A 494 -13.44 -25.91 23.52
C VAL A 494 -14.09 -24.70 24.20
N LEU A 495 -13.46 -23.54 24.08
CA LEU A 495 -13.97 -22.28 24.61
C LEU A 495 -14.84 -21.62 23.52
N ARG A 496 -16.15 -21.58 23.70
CA ARG A 496 -17.04 -20.76 22.86
C ARG A 496 -17.05 -19.34 23.39
N LEU A 497 -16.53 -18.39 22.62
CA LEU A 497 -16.49 -16.98 23.03
C LEU A 497 -17.91 -16.39 23.04
N LYS A 498 -18.28 -15.77 24.17
CA LYS A 498 -19.45 -14.89 24.30
C LYS A 498 -19.06 -13.43 24.12
N LYS A 499 -17.84 -13.08 24.52
CA LYS A 499 -17.27 -11.74 24.44
C LYS A 499 -15.97 -11.74 23.65
N ALA A 500 -15.60 -10.59 23.12
CA ALA A 500 -14.39 -10.45 22.33
C ALA A 500 -13.14 -10.76 23.19
N LEU A 501 -12.27 -11.61 22.67
CA LEU A 501 -11.01 -11.97 23.29
C LEU A 501 -9.85 -11.26 22.57
N TYR A 502 -8.79 -10.94 23.32
CA TYR A 502 -7.55 -10.40 22.75
C TYR A 502 -7.05 -11.27 21.60
N GLY A 503 -6.48 -10.64 20.56
CA GLY A 503 -5.91 -11.34 19.41
C GLY A 503 -6.92 -11.79 18.35
N THR A 504 -8.24 -11.76 18.62
CA THR A 504 -9.24 -11.89 17.55
C THR A 504 -9.25 -10.65 16.66
N ARG A 505 -9.45 -10.81 15.34
CA ARG A 505 -9.38 -9.70 14.38
C ARG A 505 -10.47 -8.65 14.56
N GLN A 506 -11.63 -9.05 15.07
CA GLN A 506 -12.79 -8.18 15.28
C GLN A 506 -12.83 -7.50 16.67
N ALA A 507 -11.90 -7.82 17.59
CA ALA A 507 -11.98 -7.35 18.98
C ALA A 507 -12.12 -5.83 19.12
N GLY A 508 -11.32 -5.06 18.37
CA GLY A 508 -11.39 -3.61 18.40
C GLY A 508 -12.74 -3.05 17.92
N ARG A 509 -13.35 -3.68 16.92
CA ARG A 509 -14.67 -3.29 16.38
C ARG A 509 -15.78 -3.58 17.36
N CYS A 510 -15.81 -4.79 17.92
CA CYS A 510 -16.80 -5.20 18.93
C CYS A 510 -16.74 -4.26 20.14
N TRP A 511 -15.52 -3.92 20.59
CA TRP A 511 -15.32 -2.97 21.67
C TRP A 511 -15.87 -1.59 21.36
N TRP A 512 -15.53 -1.04 20.19
CA TRP A 512 -16.04 0.27 19.79
C TRP A 512 -17.56 0.30 19.72
N LYS A 513 -18.22 -0.71 19.12
CA LYS A 513 -19.69 -0.77 19.04
C LYS A 513 -20.32 -0.79 20.42
N PHE A 514 -19.84 -1.66 21.30
CA PHE A 514 -20.34 -1.78 22.67
C PHE A 514 -20.18 -0.46 23.44
N LEU A 515 -19.02 0.18 23.33
CA LEU A 515 -18.76 1.44 24.01
C LEU A 515 -19.61 2.59 23.43
N ALA A 516 -19.78 2.65 22.11
CA ALA A 516 -20.63 3.64 21.45
C ALA A 516 -22.09 3.51 21.90
N GLU A 517 -22.61 2.28 21.99
CA GLU A 517 -23.96 1.99 22.50
C GLU A 517 -24.10 2.38 23.98
N LEU A 518 -23.11 2.02 24.82
CA LEU A 518 -23.09 2.40 26.23
C LEU A 518 -23.13 3.92 26.42
N LEU A 519 -22.29 4.66 25.68
CA LEU A 519 -22.25 6.12 25.74
C LEU A 519 -23.53 6.75 25.18
N CYS A 520 -24.11 6.19 24.12
CA CYS A 520 -25.40 6.61 23.58
C CYS A 520 -26.51 6.45 24.62
N ASN A 521 -26.54 5.34 25.35
CA ASN A 521 -27.49 5.11 26.45
C ASN A 521 -27.30 6.08 27.61
N LEU A 522 -26.08 6.57 27.83
CA LEU A 522 -25.77 7.65 28.79
C LEU A 522 -26.07 9.05 28.25
N GLY A 523 -26.59 9.17 27.02
CA GLY A 523 -26.99 10.42 26.39
C GLY A 523 -25.89 11.14 25.59
N PHE A 524 -24.76 10.49 25.33
CA PHE A 524 -23.72 11.04 24.47
C PHE A 524 -24.03 10.80 23.00
N GLN A 525 -23.68 11.77 22.16
CA GLN A 525 -23.72 11.68 20.71
C GLN A 525 -22.29 11.64 20.16
N ALA A 526 -21.99 10.69 19.29
CA ALA A 526 -20.72 10.65 18.56
C ALA A 526 -20.69 11.75 17.49
N SER A 527 -19.52 12.34 17.26
CA SER A 527 -19.32 13.28 16.13
C SER A 527 -19.46 12.55 14.80
N GLU A 528 -20.13 13.18 13.83
CA GLU A 528 -20.34 12.63 12.48
C GLU A 528 -19.03 12.45 11.71
N ILE A 529 -18.03 13.27 12.03
CA ILE A 529 -16.71 13.27 11.38
C ILE A 529 -15.74 12.30 12.07
N GLU A 530 -15.81 12.20 13.40
CA GLU A 530 -14.88 11.37 14.19
C GLU A 530 -15.63 10.56 15.25
N GLN A 531 -15.86 9.27 14.97
CA GLN A 531 -16.62 8.34 15.80
C GLN A 531 -15.92 7.90 17.11
N SER A 532 -14.78 8.52 17.42
CA SER A 532 -14.03 8.39 18.68
C SER A 532 -14.16 9.64 19.56
N PHE A 533 -14.92 10.66 19.11
CA PHE A 533 -15.18 11.90 19.82
C PHE A 533 -16.67 12.05 20.11
N TYR A 534 -17.04 12.20 21.38
CA TYR A 534 -18.41 12.19 21.86
C TYR A 534 -18.74 13.49 22.59
N LEU A 535 -19.98 13.95 22.48
CA LEU A 535 -20.49 15.11 23.19
C LEU A 535 -21.81 14.75 23.87
N PHE A 536 -21.94 15.16 25.13
CA PHE A 536 -23.19 15.17 25.86
C PHE A 536 -23.61 16.61 26.04
N LYS A 537 -24.87 16.90 25.70
CA LYS A 537 -25.49 18.20 25.93
C LYS A 537 -26.89 18.01 26.49
N LYS A 538 -27.11 18.50 27.72
CA LYS A 538 -28.42 18.54 28.35
C LYS A 538 -28.55 19.81 29.16
N GLU A 539 -29.55 20.62 28.85
CA GLU A 539 -29.78 21.93 29.49
C GLU A 539 -28.53 22.81 29.43
N ASN A 540 -27.89 23.07 30.59
CA ASN A 540 -26.66 23.85 30.72
C ASN A 540 -25.41 23.00 30.93
N THR A 541 -25.50 21.67 30.89
CA THR A 541 -24.34 20.77 31.06
C THR A 541 -23.81 20.32 29.71
N VAL A 542 -22.52 20.53 29.49
CA VAL A 542 -21.79 20.10 28.30
C VAL A 542 -20.61 19.25 28.74
N MET A 543 -20.51 18.02 28.21
CA MET A 543 -19.37 17.13 28.43
C MET A 543 -18.85 16.62 27.09
N ALA A 544 -17.54 16.55 26.93
CA ALA A 544 -16.93 15.96 25.74
C ALA A 544 -15.92 14.89 26.12
N ILE A 545 -15.94 13.78 25.35
CA ILE A 545 -15.06 12.63 25.55
C ILE A 545 -14.28 12.36 24.27
N TRP A 546 -12.98 12.22 24.42
CA TRP A 546 -12.08 11.65 23.42
C TRP A 546 -11.65 10.26 23.87
N ILE A 547 -11.78 9.25 23.01
CA ILE A 547 -11.50 7.84 23.37
C ILE A 547 -10.61 7.16 22.34
N HIS A 548 -9.42 6.76 22.77
CA HIS A 548 -8.49 5.95 22.00
C HIS A 548 -8.38 4.54 22.58
N VAL A 549 -9.22 3.62 22.08
CA VAL A 549 -9.30 2.23 22.54
C VAL A 549 -9.67 2.13 24.03
N ASP A 550 -8.69 1.95 24.92
CA ASP A 550 -8.83 1.83 26.38
C ASP A 550 -8.56 3.15 27.13
N ASP A 551 -7.76 4.03 26.52
CA ASP A 551 -7.40 5.35 27.04
C ASP A 551 -8.45 6.40 26.66
N SER A 552 -8.83 7.26 27.60
CA SER A 552 -9.81 8.32 27.32
C SER A 552 -9.57 9.60 28.11
N VAL A 553 -10.06 10.70 27.55
CA VAL A 553 -10.05 12.04 28.13
C VAL A 553 -11.46 12.57 28.11
N ILE A 554 -11.93 13.08 29.24
CA ILE A 554 -13.23 13.70 29.39
C ILE A 554 -13.07 15.09 30.01
N SER A 555 -13.84 16.05 29.50
CA SER A 555 -13.98 17.36 30.12
C SER A 555 -15.44 17.79 30.15
N SER A 556 -15.79 18.60 31.15
CA SER A 556 -17.14 19.11 31.37
C SER A 556 -17.11 20.54 31.86
N ASN A 557 -18.11 21.33 31.53
CA ASN A 557 -18.32 22.64 32.17
C ASN A 557 -18.80 22.56 33.64
N CYS A 558 -19.18 21.36 34.10
CA CYS A 558 -19.72 21.09 35.43
C CYS A 558 -18.96 19.92 36.09
N PRO A 559 -18.24 20.14 37.21
CA PRO A 559 -17.52 19.06 37.92
C PRO A 559 -18.44 17.95 38.44
N GLU A 560 -19.65 18.29 38.89
CA GLU A 560 -20.62 17.35 39.44
C GLU A 560 -21.08 16.34 38.38
N SER A 561 -21.22 16.78 37.13
CA SER A 561 -21.60 15.90 36.02
C SER A 561 -20.52 14.87 35.71
N LEU A 562 -19.23 15.19 35.91
CA LEU A 562 -18.13 14.22 35.80
C LEU A 562 -18.22 13.15 36.88
N ALA A 563 -18.56 13.53 38.12
CA ALA A 563 -18.74 12.58 39.21
C ALA A 563 -19.94 11.65 38.97
N LEU A 564 -21.05 12.20 38.47
CA LEU A 564 -22.22 11.41 38.06
C LEU A 564 -21.86 10.45 36.93
N PHE A 565 -21.22 10.95 35.87
CA PHE A 565 -20.76 10.11 34.75
C PHE A 565 -19.86 8.97 35.23
N ARG A 566 -18.88 9.27 36.11
CA ARG A 566 -18.01 8.27 36.72
C ARG A 566 -18.82 7.20 37.46
N SER A 567 -19.87 7.57 38.19
CA SER A 567 -20.70 6.60 38.92
C SER A 567 -21.50 5.71 37.97
N GLU A 568 -22.06 6.25 36.90
CA GLU A 568 -22.86 5.50 35.92
C GLU A 568 -22.00 4.56 35.06
N ILE A 569 -20.85 5.03 34.56
CA ILE A 569 -19.98 4.19 33.72
C ILE A 569 -19.40 3.02 34.51
N ASN A 570 -19.09 3.22 35.81
CA ASN A 570 -18.59 2.17 36.69
C ASN A 570 -19.61 1.07 37.00
N LYS A 571 -20.92 1.30 36.77
CA LYS A 571 -21.94 0.24 36.89
C LYS A 571 -21.81 -0.79 35.76
N SER A 572 -21.36 -0.36 34.58
CA SER A 572 -21.32 -1.19 33.38
C SER A 572 -19.92 -1.75 33.09
N ILE A 573 -18.89 -0.94 33.28
CA ILE A 573 -17.49 -1.31 32.99
C ILE A 573 -16.55 -0.88 34.13
N ASN A 574 -15.48 -1.63 34.35
CA ASN A 574 -14.50 -1.28 35.38
C ASN A 574 -13.53 -0.23 34.86
N VAL A 575 -13.62 0.97 35.42
CA VAL A 575 -12.88 2.14 34.96
C VAL A 575 -11.94 2.66 36.05
N LYS A 576 -10.67 2.82 35.70
CA LYS A 576 -9.71 3.55 36.55
C LYS A 576 -9.80 5.02 36.24
N TRP A 577 -10.24 5.80 37.22
CA TRP A 577 -10.48 7.22 37.08
C TRP A 577 -9.31 8.05 37.60
N PHE A 578 -8.90 9.04 36.83
CA PHE A 578 -7.89 10.03 37.20
C PHE A 578 -8.50 11.43 37.09
N SER A 579 -8.42 12.20 38.16
CA SER A 579 -8.96 13.57 38.23
C SER A 579 -8.16 14.59 37.42
N THR A 580 -6.99 14.20 36.92
CA THR A 580 -6.09 14.99 36.09
C THR A 580 -5.55 14.10 34.97
N ILE A 581 -4.93 14.71 33.96
CA ILE A 581 -4.21 13.96 32.92
C ILE A 581 -2.73 14.13 33.16
N GLU A 582 -2.05 13.04 33.56
CA GLU A 582 -0.58 13.00 33.61
C GLU A 582 -0.01 12.42 32.32
N LYS A 583 -0.67 11.39 31.76
CA LYS A 583 -0.22 10.69 30.57
C LYS A 583 -1.40 10.17 29.75
N ILE A 584 -1.34 10.35 28.43
CA ILE A 584 -2.36 9.87 27.48
C ILE A 584 -1.68 9.41 26.18
N VAL A 585 -1.85 8.15 25.78
CA VAL A 585 -1.26 7.57 24.54
C VAL A 585 0.24 7.90 24.35
N GLY A 586 1.00 7.84 25.44
CA GLY A 586 2.45 8.13 25.44
C GLY A 586 2.83 9.62 25.45
N ILE A 587 1.87 10.53 25.52
CA ILE A 587 2.06 11.97 25.70
C ILE A 587 1.90 12.30 27.19
N HIS A 588 2.89 12.97 27.77
CA HIS A 588 2.82 13.52 29.12
C HIS A 588 2.14 14.88 29.08
N CYS A 589 1.20 15.10 29.99
CA CYS A 589 0.45 16.33 30.11
C CYS A 589 0.77 16.97 31.46
N HIS A 590 1.32 18.18 31.43
CA HIS A 590 1.53 18.98 32.63
C HIS A 590 0.60 20.19 32.59
N ASP A 591 -0.44 20.16 33.40
CA ASP A 591 -1.37 21.28 33.51
C ASP A 591 -0.79 22.36 34.42
N SER A 592 -0.73 23.59 33.91
CA SER A 592 -0.26 24.77 34.62
C SER A 592 -1.18 25.97 34.35
N PRO A 593 -1.13 27.03 35.16
CA PRO A 593 -1.84 28.29 34.85
C PRO A 593 -1.42 28.92 33.50
N GLU A 594 -0.21 28.59 33.03
CA GLU A 594 0.35 29.06 31.77
C GLU A 594 -0.04 28.21 30.56
N GLY A 595 -0.79 27.12 30.78
CA GLY A 595 -1.30 26.23 29.74
C GLY A 595 -1.04 24.75 30.07
N ILE A 596 -1.51 23.88 29.18
CA ILE A 596 -1.24 22.44 29.28
C ILE A 596 -0.03 22.15 28.40
N LEU A 597 1.09 21.78 29.02
CA LEU A 597 2.32 21.42 28.33
C LEU A 597 2.27 19.95 27.93
N LEU A 598 2.46 19.67 26.66
CA LEU A 598 2.51 18.32 26.10
C LEU A 598 3.96 17.94 25.75
N THR A 599 4.46 16.86 26.35
CA THR A 599 5.82 16.35 26.16
C THR A 599 5.83 14.83 25.95
N GLN A 600 6.92 14.25 25.44
CA GLN A 600 7.06 12.79 25.27
C GLN A 600 8.42 12.30 25.78
N PRO A 601 8.76 12.53 27.07
CA PRO A 601 10.12 12.36 27.59
C PRO A 601 10.64 10.92 27.47
N ILE A 602 9.77 9.92 27.70
CA ILE A 602 10.15 8.50 27.62
C ILE A 602 10.60 8.14 26.20
N LEU A 603 9.84 8.57 25.18
CA LEU A 603 10.18 8.30 23.78
C LEU A 603 11.41 9.10 23.35
N THR A 604 11.50 10.37 23.74
CA THR A 604 12.68 11.21 23.48
C THR A 604 13.96 10.59 24.04
N GLN A 605 13.94 10.21 25.32
CA GLN A 605 15.09 9.56 25.97
C GLN A 605 15.40 8.20 25.34
N GLY A 606 14.39 7.40 25.03
CA GLY A 606 14.58 6.10 24.37
C GLY A 606 15.24 6.22 23.00
N ILE A 607 14.84 7.21 22.19
CA ILE A 607 15.47 7.48 20.89
C ILE A 607 16.93 7.93 21.09
N LEU A 608 17.19 8.84 22.03
CA LEU A 608 18.55 9.35 22.29
C LEU A 608 19.49 8.24 22.82
N GLN A 609 19.00 7.36 23.70
CA GLN A 609 19.77 6.23 24.21
C GLN A 609 20.04 5.16 23.15
N ALA A 610 19.08 4.93 22.25
CA ALA A 610 19.24 3.98 21.14
C ALA A 610 20.17 4.51 20.03
N TYR A 611 20.29 5.83 19.89
CA TYR A 611 21.10 6.47 18.84
C TYR A 611 22.59 6.48 19.22
N LYS A 612 23.37 5.54 18.67
CA LYS A 612 24.80 5.35 19.01
C LYS A 612 25.78 6.09 18.10
N ARG A 613 25.30 6.81 17.09
CA ARG A 613 26.15 7.56 16.14
C ARG A 613 26.57 8.91 16.75
N PRO A 614 27.71 9.50 16.34
CA PRO A 614 28.15 10.79 16.86
C PRO A 614 27.19 11.90 16.45
N ILE A 615 26.80 12.72 17.43
CA ILE A 615 25.83 13.82 17.23
C ILE A 615 26.52 15.15 17.56
N LEU A 616 26.36 16.16 16.69
CA LEU A 616 26.76 17.54 16.94
C LEU A 616 25.51 18.40 17.18
N LYS A 617 25.51 19.25 18.22
CA LYS A 617 24.34 20.09 18.53
C LYS A 617 24.17 21.20 17.49
N HIS A 618 22.93 21.42 17.06
CA HIS A 618 22.57 22.45 16.07
C HIS A 618 21.25 23.15 16.44
N ASP A 619 21.01 24.31 15.81
CA ASP A 619 19.95 25.24 16.19
C ASP A 619 18.72 25.15 15.29
N SER A 620 18.83 24.44 14.17
CA SER A 620 17.79 24.33 13.15
C SER A 620 17.53 22.87 12.80
N PRO A 621 16.25 22.48 12.61
CA PRO A 621 15.90 21.18 12.03
C PRO A 621 16.05 21.17 10.50
N VAL A 622 16.33 22.32 9.87
CA VAL A 622 16.40 22.43 8.40
C VAL A 622 17.61 21.66 7.89
N LEU A 623 17.32 20.59 7.13
CA LEU A 623 18.32 19.76 6.49
C LEU A 623 18.94 20.51 5.30
N ASN A 624 20.22 20.25 5.02
CA ASN A 624 20.83 20.68 3.78
C ASN A 624 20.20 19.90 2.61
N ILE A 625 19.40 20.59 1.80
CA ILE A 625 18.60 19.99 0.72
C ILE A 625 19.52 19.40 -0.36
N ASP A 626 20.71 19.95 -0.56
CA ASP A 626 21.70 19.44 -1.53
C ASP A 626 22.18 18.02 -1.16
N CYS A 627 22.13 17.65 0.13
CA CYS A 627 22.42 16.30 0.61
C CYS A 627 21.26 15.31 0.34
N MET A 628 20.06 15.82 0.10
CA MET A 628 18.82 15.06 -0.14
C MET A 628 18.53 14.89 -1.63
N THR A 629 19.31 15.53 -2.51
CA THR A 629 19.22 15.44 -3.96
C THR A 629 20.33 14.56 -4.51
N ASP A 630 20.09 13.26 -4.56
CA ASP A 630 20.81 12.43 -5.53
C ASP A 630 20.05 11.13 -5.76
N PRO A 631 19.47 10.90 -6.94
CA PRO A 631 18.96 9.60 -7.34
C PRO A 631 20.07 8.67 -7.88
N PHE A 632 21.31 9.16 -8.02
CA PHE A 632 22.33 8.51 -8.86
C PHE A 632 23.74 8.43 -8.26
N THR A 633 23.86 8.33 -6.94
CA THR A 633 25.13 7.93 -6.30
C THR A 633 25.07 6.46 -5.90
N GLU A 634 25.97 5.62 -6.45
CA GLU A 634 26.20 4.21 -6.05
C GLU A 634 26.78 4.03 -4.63
N GLN A 635 26.28 4.78 -3.66
CA GLN A 635 26.62 4.49 -2.29
C GLN A 635 25.88 3.21 -1.87
N THR A 636 26.58 2.27 -1.25
CA THR A 636 25.95 1.08 -0.68
C THR A 636 24.92 1.52 0.37
N PRO A 637 23.67 1.03 0.31
CA PRO A 637 22.65 1.36 1.29
C PRO A 637 23.11 0.95 2.70
N VAL A 638 22.92 1.83 3.67
CA VAL A 638 23.37 1.63 5.06
C VAL A 638 22.16 1.29 5.94
N ASP A 639 22.15 0.11 6.55
CA ASP A 639 21.13 -0.44 7.46
C ASP A 639 19.73 0.23 7.38
N ALA A 640 18.94 -0.19 6.39
CA ALA A 640 17.59 0.31 6.18
C ALA A 640 16.65 -0.01 7.36
N THR A 641 16.94 -1.01 8.17
CA THR A 641 16.04 -1.46 9.26
C THR A 641 16.17 -0.54 10.46
N LEU A 642 17.40 -0.22 10.88
CA LEU A 642 17.64 0.76 11.93
C LEU A 642 17.17 2.16 11.52
N PHE A 643 17.44 2.58 10.28
CA PHE A 643 16.99 3.88 9.78
C PHE A 643 15.46 4.02 9.84
N ARG A 644 14.72 3.00 9.37
CA ARG A 644 13.24 2.96 9.43
C ARG A 644 12.73 3.03 10.87
N SER A 645 13.40 2.35 11.80
CA SER A 645 13.03 2.37 13.22
C SER A 645 13.13 3.79 13.81
N PHE A 646 14.23 4.51 13.56
CA PHE A 646 14.40 5.88 14.03
C PHE A 646 13.41 6.85 13.39
N ILE A 647 13.23 6.79 12.06
CA ILE A 647 12.26 7.64 11.36
C ILE A 647 10.82 7.37 11.84
N GLY A 648 10.45 6.11 12.06
CA GLY A 648 9.15 5.76 12.62
C GLY A 648 8.94 6.35 14.02
N SER A 649 9.94 6.25 14.89
CA SER A 649 9.91 6.80 16.25
C SER A 649 9.81 8.34 16.24
N LEU A 650 10.59 9.01 15.39
CA LEU A 650 10.53 10.46 15.19
C LEU A 650 9.19 10.91 14.58
N SER A 651 8.62 10.14 13.66
CA SER A 651 7.30 10.42 13.07
C SER A 651 6.18 10.40 14.11
N TYR A 652 6.28 9.52 15.11
CA TYR A 652 5.34 9.52 16.23
C TYR A 652 5.48 10.76 17.11
N LEU A 653 6.71 11.18 17.43
CA LEU A 653 6.98 12.44 18.13
C LEU A 653 6.44 13.67 17.37
N VAL A 654 6.65 13.70 16.05
CA VAL A 654 6.14 14.76 15.17
C VAL A 654 4.63 14.87 15.27
N SER A 655 3.92 13.74 15.26
CA SER A 655 2.45 13.74 15.29
C SER A 655 1.91 14.15 16.67
N GLY A 656 2.61 13.78 17.74
CA GLY A 656 2.27 14.09 19.13
C GLY A 656 2.53 15.53 19.53
N THR A 657 3.82 15.89 19.65
CA THR A 657 4.25 17.11 20.36
C THR A 657 5.28 17.95 19.63
N ARG A 658 5.88 17.47 18.52
CA ARG A 658 7.03 18.11 17.85
C ARG A 658 6.76 18.52 16.38
N PRO A 659 5.89 19.52 16.13
CA PRO A 659 5.61 20.00 14.77
C PRO A 659 6.86 20.52 14.03
N ASP A 660 7.83 21.06 14.77
CA ASP A 660 9.08 21.60 14.26
C ASP A 660 9.95 20.56 13.51
N LEU A 661 9.82 19.28 13.86
CA LEU A 661 10.54 18.20 13.20
C LEU A 661 9.85 17.70 11.91
N ALA A 662 8.61 18.14 11.63
CA ALA A 662 7.76 17.57 10.58
C ALA A 662 8.40 17.63 9.18
N PHE A 663 9.03 18.74 8.86
CA PHE A 663 9.74 18.93 7.59
C PHE A 663 10.88 17.90 7.43
N ALA A 664 11.81 17.88 8.38
CA ALA A 664 13.03 17.07 8.29
C ALA A 664 12.72 15.57 8.30
N VAL A 665 11.83 15.14 9.19
CA VAL A 665 11.43 13.73 9.30
C VAL A 665 10.72 13.26 8.02
N ASN A 666 9.83 14.06 7.44
CA ASN A 666 9.16 13.70 6.20
C ASN A 666 10.12 13.64 5.00
N GLN A 667 11.11 14.54 4.94
CA GLN A 667 12.15 14.52 3.92
C GLN A 667 12.98 13.23 4.01
N LEU A 668 13.44 12.85 5.22
CA LEU A 668 14.22 11.63 5.45
C LEU A 668 13.40 10.35 5.24
N ALA A 669 12.11 10.37 5.56
CA ALA A 669 11.22 9.22 5.40
C ALA A 669 11.11 8.73 3.94
N ARG A 670 11.36 9.60 2.96
CA ARG A 670 11.38 9.25 1.53
C ARG A 670 12.48 8.27 1.16
N HIS A 671 13.56 8.26 1.95
CA HIS A 671 14.71 7.40 1.73
C HIS A 671 14.69 6.16 2.63
N SER A 672 13.59 5.90 3.32
CA SER A 672 13.47 4.82 4.30
C SER A 672 13.62 3.41 3.69
N THR A 673 13.30 3.22 2.42
CA THR A 673 13.49 1.95 1.71
C THR A 673 14.96 1.67 1.39
N CYS A 674 15.74 2.72 1.09
CA CYS A 674 17.13 2.62 0.64
C CYS A 674 17.94 3.83 1.12
N PRO A 675 18.24 3.95 2.43
CA PRO A 675 18.98 5.09 2.97
C PRO A 675 20.47 4.96 2.64
N LEU A 676 21.10 6.10 2.36
CA LEU A 676 22.53 6.23 2.04
C LEU A 676 23.25 6.88 3.23
N GLU A 677 24.58 6.84 3.26
CA GLU A 677 25.35 7.45 4.36
C GLU A 677 25.08 8.96 4.49
N LYS A 678 24.86 9.67 3.37
CA LYS A 678 24.43 11.08 3.41
C LYS A 678 23.06 11.31 4.08
N HIS A 679 22.15 10.34 3.99
CA HIS A 679 20.85 10.39 4.68
C HIS A 679 21.04 10.11 6.17
N TRP A 680 21.98 9.24 6.53
CA TRP A 680 22.40 9.05 7.91
C TRP A 680 23.10 10.28 8.49
N GLN A 681 23.97 10.95 7.74
CA GLN A 681 24.57 12.23 8.14
C GLN A 681 23.51 13.33 8.33
N SER A 682 22.50 13.36 7.47
CA SER A 682 21.36 14.27 7.61
C SER A 682 20.51 13.92 8.84
N LEU A 683 20.37 12.63 9.16
CA LEU A 683 19.76 12.17 10.41
C LEU A 683 20.63 12.53 11.63
N ASP A 684 21.96 12.39 11.56
CA ASP A 684 22.91 12.80 12.61
C ASP A 684 22.75 14.30 12.91
N TYR A 685 22.60 15.12 11.86
CA TYR A 685 22.32 16.55 11.98
C TYR A 685 20.97 16.82 12.67
N LEU A 686 19.90 16.14 12.23
CA LEU A 686 18.58 16.26 12.84
C LEU A 686 18.60 15.84 14.31
N MET A 687 19.31 14.76 14.62
CA MET A 687 19.52 14.27 15.98
C MET A 687 20.29 15.28 16.84
N GLY A 688 21.15 16.09 16.22
CA GLY A 688 21.83 17.24 16.81
C GLY A 688 20.90 18.33 17.31
N TYR A 689 19.97 18.73 16.45
CA TYR A 689 18.89 19.64 16.81
C TYR A 689 17.97 19.02 17.87
N PHE A 690 17.61 17.75 17.70
CA PHE A 690 16.75 17.02 18.62
C PHE A 690 17.35 16.90 20.03
N LEU A 691 18.65 16.64 20.13
CA LEU A 691 19.39 16.61 21.40
C LEU A 691 19.42 17.98 22.09
N LYS A 692 19.53 19.09 21.33
CA LYS A 692 19.48 20.44 21.90
C LYS A 692 18.06 20.80 22.38
N THR A 693 17.04 20.27 21.72
CA THR A 693 15.63 20.62 21.93
C THR A 693 14.83 19.49 22.59
N CYS A 694 15.47 18.58 23.32
CA CYS A 694 14.83 17.39 23.89
C CYS A 694 13.71 17.74 24.88
N ASP A 695 13.83 18.88 25.56
CA ASP A 695 12.89 19.35 26.57
C ASP A 695 11.80 20.28 26.01
N MET A 696 11.78 20.51 24.69
CA MET A 696 10.78 21.35 24.05
C MET A 696 9.38 20.74 24.21
N ALA A 697 8.43 21.57 24.64
CA ALA A 697 7.06 21.19 24.91
C ALA A 697 6.08 21.95 24.02
N LEU A 698 4.97 21.32 23.67
CA LEU A 698 3.86 21.99 22.99
C LEU A 698 2.93 22.58 24.05
N ASN A 699 2.78 23.91 24.08
CA ASN A 699 1.90 24.57 25.03
C ASN A 699 0.48 24.78 24.46
N ILE A 700 -0.52 24.21 25.13
CA ILE A 700 -1.94 24.39 24.83
C ILE A 700 -2.56 25.39 25.82
N LYS A 701 -2.60 26.66 25.40
CA LYS A 701 -3.33 27.77 26.02
C LYS A 701 -3.85 28.73 24.94
N PRO A 702 -5.06 28.49 24.40
CA PRO A 702 -5.61 29.33 23.34
C PRO A 702 -5.92 30.74 23.86
N SER A 703 -5.47 31.75 23.13
CA SER A 703 -5.75 33.16 23.41
C SER A 703 -7.20 33.56 23.09
N CYS A 704 -7.81 32.91 22.10
CA CYS A 704 -9.18 33.15 21.66
C CYS A 704 -9.74 31.94 20.90
N LEU A 705 -11.07 31.88 20.77
CA LEU A 705 -11.75 30.92 19.90
C LEU A 705 -11.77 31.41 18.45
N SER A 706 -10.62 31.38 17.80
CA SER A 706 -10.46 31.68 16.38
C SER A 706 -9.61 30.61 15.71
N LEU A 707 -10.12 29.99 14.65
CA LEU A 707 -9.38 29.03 13.84
C LEU A 707 -8.56 29.75 12.78
N GLU A 708 -7.25 29.51 12.78
CA GLU A 708 -6.33 30.05 11.78
C GLU A 708 -5.61 28.91 11.07
N LEU A 709 -5.84 28.78 9.77
CA LEU A 709 -5.16 27.80 8.93
C LEU A 709 -4.07 28.50 8.11
N TRP A 710 -2.83 28.15 8.38
CA TRP A 710 -1.65 28.58 7.62
C TRP A 710 -1.31 27.52 6.60
N VAL A 711 -1.24 27.88 5.32
CA VAL A 711 -0.97 26.95 4.21
C VAL A 711 0.13 27.53 3.34
N ASP A 712 1.05 26.66 2.94
CA ASP A 712 2.16 26.97 2.04
C ASP A 712 2.45 25.74 1.16
N ALA A 713 2.85 25.98 -0.09
CA ALA A 713 3.26 24.93 -1.00
C ALA A 713 4.56 25.27 -1.75
N SER A 714 5.50 24.33 -1.76
CA SER A 714 6.63 24.41 -2.68
C SER A 714 6.25 23.91 -4.07
N TRP A 715 6.71 24.60 -5.11
CA TRP A 715 6.52 24.18 -6.50
C TRP A 715 7.82 23.66 -7.11
N GLY A 716 7.73 22.52 -7.80
CA GLY A 716 8.85 22.00 -8.60
C GLY A 716 10.12 21.72 -7.80
N GLY A 717 9.98 21.07 -6.63
CA GLY A 717 11.15 20.65 -5.83
C GLY A 717 12.10 19.74 -6.60
N SER A 718 13.19 19.28 -5.97
CA SER A 718 14.31 18.56 -6.60
C SER A 718 14.01 17.29 -7.44
N LEU A 719 12.76 16.84 -7.47
CA LEU A 719 12.27 15.72 -8.29
C LEU A 719 11.00 16.10 -9.09
N GLU A 720 10.75 17.39 -9.33
CA GLU A 720 9.55 17.96 -9.97
C GLU A 720 8.25 17.84 -9.16
N TRP A 721 8.30 17.24 -7.97
CA TRP A 721 7.13 17.10 -7.09
C TRP A 721 7.00 18.26 -6.10
N SER A 722 5.80 18.83 -6.05
CA SER A 722 5.40 19.82 -5.06
C SER A 722 5.23 19.24 -3.66
N GLN A 723 5.33 20.10 -2.65
CA GLN A 723 5.16 19.74 -1.24
C GLN A 723 4.16 20.68 -0.61
N SER A 724 3.30 20.16 0.25
CA SER A 724 2.32 20.93 1.00
C SER A 724 2.71 20.96 2.46
N GLY A 725 2.74 22.15 3.04
CA GLY A 725 2.85 22.37 4.48
C GLY A 725 1.62 23.13 4.98
N PHE A 726 1.08 22.74 6.13
CA PHE A 726 0.07 23.54 6.80
C PHE A 726 0.11 23.39 8.32
N VAL A 727 -0.37 24.43 9.01
CA VAL A 727 -0.57 24.44 10.46
C VAL A 727 -1.94 25.05 10.75
N LEU A 728 -2.77 24.29 11.44
CA LEU A 728 -4.07 24.73 11.95
C LEU A 728 -3.91 25.10 13.43
N LYS A 729 -4.32 26.32 13.77
CA LYS A 729 -4.27 26.88 15.12
C LYS A 729 -5.66 27.21 15.65
N LEU A 730 -5.85 27.06 16.95
CA LEU A 730 -6.94 27.67 17.72
C LEU A 730 -6.35 28.79 18.58
N GLY A 731 -6.62 30.04 18.21
CA GLY A 731 -5.89 31.20 18.72
C GLY A 731 -4.40 31.08 18.39
N ASN A 732 -3.55 31.19 19.41
CA ASN A 732 -2.11 30.99 19.31
C ASN A 732 -1.67 29.51 19.39
N CYS A 733 -2.57 28.55 19.60
CA CYS A 733 -2.20 27.15 19.83
C CYS A 733 -2.30 26.27 18.58
N PRO A 734 -1.21 25.60 18.15
CA PRO A 734 -1.29 24.62 17.07
C PRO A 734 -2.05 23.37 17.53
N ILE A 735 -3.14 23.05 16.82
CA ILE A 735 -3.98 21.88 17.08
C ILE A 735 -3.77 20.77 16.03
N HIS A 736 -3.33 21.13 14.83
CA HIS A 736 -2.97 20.16 13.79
C HIS A 736 -1.93 20.75 12.83
N TRP A 737 -1.13 19.89 12.22
CA TRP A 737 -0.11 20.26 11.26
C TRP A 737 0.20 19.06 10.37
N ALA A 738 0.64 19.33 9.17
CA ALA A 738 1.25 18.31 8.33
C ALA A 738 2.25 18.95 7.37
N TYR A 739 3.23 18.13 7.00
CA TYR A 739 4.10 18.41 5.89
C TYR A 739 4.19 17.14 5.05
N LYS A 740 3.81 17.22 3.78
CA LYS A 740 3.70 16.04 2.89
C LYS A 740 4.04 16.37 1.45
N LYS A 741 4.57 15.36 0.75
CA LYS A 741 4.70 15.38 -0.71
C LYS A 741 3.30 15.38 -1.33
N GLN A 742 3.07 16.19 -2.37
CA GLN A 742 1.82 16.16 -3.12
C GLN A 742 1.73 14.89 -3.96
N ASN A 743 0.55 14.27 -3.99
CA ASN A 743 0.29 13.06 -4.78
C ASN A 743 0.10 13.36 -6.28
N ILE A 744 -0.02 14.64 -6.64
CA ILE A 744 -0.28 15.11 -8.00
C ILE A 744 0.83 16.08 -8.38
N VAL A 745 1.29 16.00 -9.64
CA VAL A 745 2.27 16.93 -10.19
C VAL A 745 1.58 18.25 -10.48
N ALA A 746 1.96 19.30 -9.75
CA ALA A 746 1.40 20.63 -9.93
C ALA A 746 2.01 21.32 -11.16
N LEU A 747 1.15 21.75 -12.08
CA LEU A 747 1.56 22.42 -13.33
C LEU A 747 2.00 23.88 -13.15
N SER A 748 1.78 24.46 -11.96
CA SER A 748 2.18 25.83 -11.62
C SER A 748 2.25 26.01 -10.10
N THR A 749 2.87 27.09 -9.65
CA THR A 749 2.88 27.51 -8.23
C THR A 749 1.46 27.63 -7.69
N CYS A 750 0.56 28.27 -8.44
CA CYS A 750 -0.85 28.38 -8.09
C CYS A 750 -1.54 27.01 -7.95
N ALA A 751 -1.26 26.07 -8.85
CA ALA A 751 -1.82 24.72 -8.77
C ALA A 751 -1.33 23.98 -7.52
N ALA A 752 -0.04 24.10 -7.18
CA ALA A 752 0.55 23.50 -5.99
C ALA A 752 -0.11 24.02 -4.71
N GLU A 753 -0.32 25.34 -4.64
CA GLU A 753 -1.02 25.99 -3.53
C GLU A 753 -2.46 25.52 -3.40
N TYR A 754 -3.18 25.35 -4.52
CA TYR A 754 -4.53 24.81 -4.49
C TYR A 754 -4.62 23.38 -3.97
N VAL A 755 -3.63 22.54 -4.28
CA VAL A 755 -3.55 21.18 -3.70
C VAL A 755 -3.35 21.27 -2.19
N ALA A 756 -2.41 22.10 -1.74
CA ALA A 756 -2.15 22.31 -0.31
C ALA A 756 -3.38 22.86 0.42
N LEU A 757 -4.05 23.86 -0.15
CA LEU A 757 -5.29 24.43 0.36
C LEU A 757 -6.39 23.38 0.45
N SER A 758 -6.57 22.55 -0.58
CA SER A 758 -7.59 21.50 -0.56
C SER A 758 -7.36 20.45 0.52
N ASP A 759 -6.11 20.09 0.77
CA ASP A 759 -5.75 19.14 1.82
C ASP A 759 -5.93 19.77 3.21
N ALA A 760 -5.42 20.99 3.39
CA ALA A 760 -5.44 21.70 4.66
C ALA A 760 -6.86 22.11 5.09
N THR A 761 -7.71 22.51 4.14
CA THR A 761 -9.09 22.93 4.41
C THR A 761 -9.99 21.79 4.89
N GLN A 762 -9.69 20.54 4.55
CA GLN A 762 -10.41 19.39 5.11
C GLN A 762 -10.31 19.38 6.64
N TYR A 763 -9.11 19.54 7.19
CA TYR A 763 -8.91 19.61 8.64
C TYR A 763 -9.52 20.85 9.27
N LEU A 764 -9.53 21.99 8.56
CA LEU A 764 -10.24 23.17 9.03
C LEU A 764 -11.75 22.90 9.14
N VAL A 765 -12.38 22.25 8.14
CA VAL A 765 -13.80 21.87 8.20
C VAL A 765 -14.07 20.93 9.35
N GLN A 766 -13.20 19.96 9.59
CA GLN A 766 -13.32 19.06 10.74
C GLN A 766 -13.31 19.86 12.06
N ALA A 767 -12.36 20.77 12.24
CA ALA A 767 -12.31 21.65 13.41
C ALA A 767 -13.56 22.54 13.55
N ILE A 768 -14.03 23.11 12.45
CA ILE A 768 -15.27 23.92 12.40
C ILE A 768 -16.47 23.08 12.84
N HIS A 769 -16.61 21.88 12.31
CA HIS A 769 -17.71 20.97 12.67
C HIS A 769 -17.63 20.58 14.16
N HIS A 770 -16.44 20.26 14.69
CA HIS A 770 -16.29 19.99 16.11
C HIS A 770 -16.62 21.21 16.98
N LEU A 771 -16.18 22.43 16.63
CA LEU A 771 -16.54 23.64 17.38
C LEU A 771 -18.04 23.97 17.28
N ASN A 772 -18.66 23.74 16.12
CA ASN A 772 -20.11 23.84 15.95
C ASN A 772 -20.85 22.78 16.77
N PHE A 773 -20.27 21.60 16.95
CA PHE A 773 -20.83 20.56 17.81
C PHE A 773 -20.98 21.07 19.26
N PHE A 774 -20.06 21.92 19.73
CA PHE A 774 -20.16 22.61 21.02
C PHE A 774 -21.04 23.88 21.02
N ASP A 775 -21.62 24.29 19.89
CA ASP A 775 -22.33 25.55 19.69
C ASP A 775 -21.52 26.82 20.02
N PHE A 776 -20.19 26.76 19.88
CA PHE A 776 -19.36 27.94 20.12
C PHE A 776 -19.44 28.93 18.96
N LYS A 777 -19.42 30.22 19.29
CA LYS A 777 -19.18 31.28 18.32
C LYS A 777 -17.68 31.46 18.14
N PHE A 778 -17.20 31.26 16.92
CA PHE A 778 -15.79 31.42 16.57
C PHE A 778 -15.66 32.07 15.20
N ASN A 779 -14.46 32.59 14.93
CA ASN A 779 -14.06 33.02 13.60
C ASN A 779 -13.15 31.97 12.98
N SER A 780 -13.14 31.86 11.66
CA SER A 780 -12.16 31.06 10.92
C SER A 780 -11.49 31.91 9.85
N ARG A 781 -10.21 31.65 9.59
CA ARG A 781 -9.41 32.33 8.56
C ARG A 781 -8.44 31.36 7.92
N ILE A 782 -8.22 31.52 6.61
CA ILE A 782 -7.23 30.81 5.83
C ILE A 782 -6.18 31.82 5.39
N LEU A 783 -4.91 31.50 5.63
CA LEU A 783 -3.75 32.33 5.35
C LEU A 783 -2.90 31.59 4.32
N CYS A 784 -2.78 32.21 3.14
CA CYS A 784 -1.96 31.80 2.01
C CYS A 784 -1.38 33.10 1.43
N ASP A 785 -0.15 33.07 0.95
CA ASP A 785 0.56 34.23 0.42
C ASP A 785 0.55 34.28 -1.13
N ASN A 786 0.10 33.20 -1.79
CA ASN A 786 0.02 33.14 -3.24
C ASN A 786 -1.15 33.98 -3.80
N GLU A 787 -0.83 35.17 -4.31
CA GLU A 787 -1.82 36.11 -4.87
C GLU A 787 -2.68 35.52 -5.99
N ALA A 788 -2.13 34.62 -6.81
CA ALA A 788 -2.89 33.99 -7.90
C ALA A 788 -3.94 33.02 -7.36
N ALA A 789 -3.60 32.24 -6.32
CA ALA A 789 -4.56 31.37 -5.64
C ALA A 789 -5.65 32.19 -4.92
N ILE A 790 -5.30 33.33 -4.31
CA ILE A 790 -6.25 34.25 -3.69
C ILE A 790 -7.13 34.96 -4.73
N GLY A 791 -6.57 35.31 -5.89
CA GLY A 791 -7.33 35.93 -6.98
C GLY A 791 -8.40 34.99 -7.53
N ILE A 792 -8.05 33.72 -7.76
CA ILE A 792 -9.00 32.71 -8.27
C ILE A 792 -10.09 32.39 -7.25
N SER A 793 -9.82 32.46 -5.94
CA SER A 793 -10.86 32.24 -4.92
C SER A 793 -11.86 33.40 -4.84
N ASN A 794 -11.44 34.64 -5.14
CA ASN A 794 -12.30 35.83 -5.04
C ASN A 794 -13.04 36.18 -6.35
N ASP A 795 -12.47 35.88 -7.53
CA ASP A 795 -13.05 36.26 -8.83
C ASP A 795 -13.86 35.14 -9.50
N ALA A 796 -15.19 35.30 -9.52
CA ALA A 796 -16.12 34.38 -10.20
C ALA A 796 -15.86 34.24 -11.72
N LEU A 797 -15.23 35.22 -12.37
CA LEU A 797 -14.98 35.25 -13.81
C LEU A 797 -13.80 34.35 -14.25
N SER A 798 -12.84 34.07 -13.36
CA SER A 798 -11.65 33.24 -13.65
C SER A 798 -11.97 31.73 -13.70
N GLN A 799 -13.11 31.33 -13.13
CA GLN A 799 -13.55 29.93 -13.00
C GLN A 799 -13.75 29.17 -14.33
N LYS A 800 -13.89 29.87 -15.47
CA LYS A 800 -14.03 29.23 -16.80
C LYS A 800 -12.72 28.60 -17.28
N ARG A 801 -11.55 29.17 -16.94
CA ARG A 801 -10.22 28.69 -17.41
C ARG A 801 -9.58 27.67 -16.45
N THR A 802 -10.07 27.55 -15.22
CA THR A 802 -9.56 26.64 -14.17
C THR A 802 -10.54 25.52 -13.79
N ARG A 803 -11.48 25.16 -14.68
CA ARG A 803 -12.49 24.10 -14.44
C ARG A 803 -11.91 22.75 -13.99
N TYR A 804 -10.69 22.42 -14.42
CA TYR A 804 -10.03 21.17 -14.03
C TYR A 804 -9.61 21.19 -12.55
N LEU A 805 -9.07 22.31 -12.05
CA LEU A 805 -8.77 22.53 -10.62
C LEU A 805 -10.07 22.53 -9.80
N ASN A 806 -11.14 23.16 -10.31
CA ASN A 806 -12.44 23.21 -9.63
C ASN A 806 -13.10 21.84 -9.45
N ARG A 807 -12.94 20.93 -10.42
CA ARG A 807 -13.45 19.55 -10.30
C ARG A 807 -12.57 18.70 -9.38
N ALA A 808 -11.27 18.92 -9.36
CA ALA A 808 -10.33 18.15 -8.55
C ALA A 808 -10.36 18.54 -7.06
N TYR A 809 -10.62 19.82 -6.73
CA TYR A 809 -10.46 20.38 -5.38
C TYR A 809 -11.71 21.14 -4.89
N PHE A 810 -12.90 20.64 -5.26
CA PHE A 810 -14.22 21.26 -5.05
C PHE A 810 -14.53 21.74 -3.62
N LEU A 811 -14.01 21.04 -2.58
CA LEU A 811 -14.31 21.35 -1.18
C LEU A 811 -13.75 22.72 -0.75
N SER A 812 -12.53 23.05 -1.16
CA SER A 812 -11.92 24.35 -0.84
C SER A 812 -12.75 25.49 -1.44
N MET A 813 -13.20 25.33 -2.68
CA MET A 813 -14.04 26.30 -3.39
C MET A 813 -15.44 26.47 -2.79
N THR A 814 -16.06 25.39 -2.32
CA THR A 814 -17.37 25.47 -1.68
C THR A 814 -17.31 26.26 -0.37
N LEU A 815 -16.24 26.11 0.41
CA LEU A 815 -16.01 26.94 1.59
C LEU A 815 -15.76 28.40 1.21
N PHE A 816 -14.93 28.66 0.19
CA PHE A 816 -14.70 30.01 -0.34
C PHE A 816 -16.00 30.71 -0.78
N VAL A 817 -16.94 29.99 -1.41
CA VAL A 817 -18.22 30.56 -1.87
C VAL A 817 -19.24 30.69 -0.74
N SER A 818 -19.22 29.80 0.24
CA SER A 818 -20.23 29.72 1.31
C SER A 818 -19.93 30.60 2.52
N SER A 819 -18.70 31.10 2.70
CA SER A 819 -18.31 31.82 3.92
C SER A 819 -17.71 33.20 3.67
N ARG A 820 -18.15 34.16 4.50
CA ARG A 820 -17.62 35.52 4.67
C ARG A 820 -16.16 35.47 5.22
N LEU A 821 -15.22 34.92 4.46
CA LEU A 821 -13.82 34.78 4.84
C LEU A 821 -13.01 35.95 4.28
N MET A 822 -12.35 36.73 5.16
CA MET A 822 -11.44 37.81 4.75
C MET A 822 -10.02 37.28 4.54
N PHE A 823 -9.47 37.51 3.34
CA PHE A 823 -8.05 37.40 3.07
C PHE A 823 -7.35 38.72 3.46
N HIS A 824 -6.11 38.65 3.94
CA HIS A 824 -5.25 39.83 4.12
C HIS A 824 -3.97 39.65 3.31
N GLY A 825 -3.89 40.34 2.16
CA GLY A 825 -2.67 40.57 1.40
C GLY A 825 -2.24 42.04 1.55
N SER A 826 -0.96 42.28 1.82
CA SER A 826 -0.40 43.63 2.01
C SER A 826 -0.05 44.31 0.69
N LEU A 827 -0.71 45.42 0.31
CA LEU A 827 -0.08 46.65 -0.24
C LEU A 827 -1.07 47.77 -0.61
N LEU A 828 -0.64 48.98 -0.27
CA LEU A 828 -1.12 50.34 -0.59
C LEU A 828 -1.81 50.55 -1.97
N ARG A 829 -3.03 51.12 -1.99
CA ARG A 829 -3.37 52.43 -2.64
C ARG A 829 -4.84 52.83 -2.43
N HIS A 830 -5.08 54.14 -2.52
CA HIS A 830 -6.17 54.93 -1.93
C HIS A 830 -7.52 54.93 -2.68
N ARG A 831 -8.60 55.10 -1.88
CA ARG A 831 -9.96 55.71 -2.13
C ARG A 831 -10.93 54.88 -2.99
N ARG A 832 -12.23 54.71 -2.69
CA ARG A 832 -13.25 55.09 -1.66
C ARG A 832 -14.42 54.08 -1.92
N GLN A 833 -15.24 53.56 -1.01
CA GLN A 833 -16.15 54.23 -0.07
C GLN A 833 -16.80 53.18 0.88
N THR A 834 -16.66 53.42 2.20
CA THR A 834 -17.62 53.20 3.34
C THR A 834 -18.22 51.80 3.64
N PHE A 835 -18.19 51.22 4.86
CA PHE A 835 -18.36 51.79 6.22
C PHE A 835 -17.57 51.06 7.36
N SER A 836 -16.94 51.88 8.20
CA SER A 836 -16.47 51.79 9.62
C SER A 836 -15.90 50.49 10.26
N LEU A 837 -14.56 50.42 10.31
CA LEU A 837 -13.74 49.82 11.38
C LEU A 837 -13.17 50.94 12.26
N ASN A 838 -13.11 50.76 13.59
CA ASN A 838 -12.25 51.58 14.46
C ASN A 838 -10.89 50.89 14.64
N VAL A 839 -9.82 51.61 14.30
CA VAL A 839 -8.41 51.17 14.33
C VAL A 839 -7.68 52.03 15.35
N PHE A 840 -6.95 51.39 16.27
CA PHE A 840 -5.82 52.04 16.95
C PHE A 840 -4.50 51.47 16.45
N ARG A 841 -3.51 52.35 16.36
CA ARG A 841 -2.23 52.22 15.66
C ARG A 841 -1.11 52.06 16.69
N ALA A 842 -0.16 51.16 16.44
CA ALA A 842 1.15 51.19 17.10
C ALA A 842 2.27 50.89 16.07
N HIS A 843 3.39 51.56 16.27
CA HIS A 843 4.48 51.78 15.30
C HIS A 843 5.36 50.56 15.02
N LYS A 844 5.94 50.53 13.80
CA LYS A 844 7.06 49.68 13.40
C LYS A 844 8.26 49.87 14.33
N CYS A 845 8.86 48.76 14.77
CA CYS A 845 10.26 48.72 15.16
C CYS A 845 11.02 47.89 14.12
N LYS A 846 11.94 48.54 13.39
CA LYS A 846 13.05 47.86 12.70
C LYS A 846 14.10 47.62 13.77
N ASN A 847 14.53 46.38 13.99
CA ASN A 847 15.91 46.05 14.32
C ASN A 847 16.20 44.57 14.10
N ARG A 848 17.41 44.34 13.58
CA ARG A 848 18.11 43.05 13.54
C ARG A 848 18.41 42.60 14.97
N ASP A 849 18.59 41.30 15.13
CA ASP A 849 18.93 40.57 16.37
C ASP A 849 17.80 40.39 17.39
N VAL A 850 17.20 39.18 17.40
CA VAL A 850 16.61 38.59 18.61
C VAL A 850 16.88 37.08 18.62
N THR A 851 17.80 36.69 19.49
CA THR A 851 17.96 35.35 20.06
C THR A 851 16.69 34.91 20.80
N PHE A 852 16.25 33.67 20.58
CA PHE A 852 15.19 33.05 21.37
C PHE A 852 15.73 32.70 22.77
N HIS A 853 15.11 33.27 23.80
CA HIS A 853 15.11 32.75 25.16
C HIS A 853 13.73 32.20 25.49
#